data_AF-A0A3P1VGL6-F1
#
_entry.id   AF-A0A3P1VGL6-F1
#
_cell.length_a   1.000
_cell.length_b   1.000
_cell.length_c   1.000
_cell.angle_alpha   90.00
_cell.angle_beta   90.00
_cell.angle_gamma   90.00
#
_symmetry.space_group_name_H-M   'P 1'
#
loop_
_entity.id
_entity.type
_entity.pdbx_description
1 polymer ?
#
loop_
_entity_poly.entity_id
_entity_poly.type
_entity_poly.pdbx_seq_one_letter_code
_entity_poly.pdbx_strand_id
1 'polypeptide(L)'
;MFHKGKHDREKQLRFSIRKVSFGAASVAVAALFMFLGNGAVSAAEQGVPSTNGETQAQQPKDQNAQNGTYEGNTVATSPAATVETNTQPSKVENSPSPESAPQKVGTLDKKELTDLIREIDGKFAKGTYATKTEESVNNLRTVLEEARIALNNAKTQAELSQAHANLIVATTQLKTKPEEKKEAPAVDTTNGQPTVGKKTTNTEKASDSNSIANSGSRDERNGKALDANNPFRTDAATTNTDPYANQTYTAPAEDADLNTLVQKLKELDPTVENNTKISQNMDSLGDSKQVEKGAVKEITEFGGWTAIDGGVFAIARRTEEGVYPLETINSTLDDTVWLQEQAFDRDAEYTLLLSKSITRENRDEAAWDGSAYKPTGAAGGVTKNVAKYKGIEKIFTAYSSKEGSDVIVKFKPGYVGDSEGSKANYKIQVYSITGNQETLVYETTFDPSVAANDDKKIVTKATDGTNKAKIRISKTPNSTTIDSGIDHTTRKEFIGKREAEKLMAKPENLPNGKAGTFTSKPIELPKGADHYKVRISLADQNRTGMSYQAWDEKYSIPVTGADFSIAQDTSKVARNLLQRIYDKLKATESADKNGKTAQTIQEYEAELEKVRTLLADPAARTANFKQALQDLLAKQSGLKTDKTGLTNSKAELDALINEDPTVGKTEDTVNAYNTAKEAAKAEITEALKVLNDESATPEQVSATLEKVNAKKAALQKAKDGLIEGATTEEKAKLKTDADSLVKADTTGKTPKSIEAYNTKYEAIKAQLEAAKTEAAVVLAKGNNASKAEVQAAQTKVDVAKAELTKAAELLKALDRETAKKEITDAAKKATDAIEASARLTPEQKAEEKAKVAKVAKAATAAIDNATTEESVNSAKDNGKLAIEKAVAITAINAEKAAKEQEVDKNAKLSDDEKAAAKAEVAKAAIAAVNAINEAKDQDGVDGAQATGLKAIEAVTP
;
A
#
# COMPACT_ATOMS: atom_id res chain seq x y z
N MET A 1 43.25 -62.97 36.45
CA MET A 1 43.80 -62.10 37.54
C MET A 1 43.59 -60.63 37.17
N PHE A 2 43.56 -59.77 38.18
CA PHE A 2 43.67 -58.29 38.23
C PHE A 2 43.68 -57.39 36.96
N HIS A 3 42.71 -56.47 36.94
CA HIS A 3 42.84 -54.99 36.78
C HIS A 3 43.37 -54.33 35.48
N LYS A 4 42.43 -53.78 34.70
CA LYS A 4 42.11 -52.33 34.50
C LYS A 4 41.07 -52.24 33.35
N GLY A 5 40.21 -51.24 33.16
CA GLY A 5 39.79 -50.06 33.95
C GLY A 5 38.64 -49.41 33.14
N LYS A 6 37.48 -49.14 33.78
CA LYS A 6 36.17 -48.83 33.16
C LYS A 6 35.39 -47.86 34.09
N HIS A 7 34.33 -47.15 33.71
CA HIS A 7 33.56 -47.01 32.45
C HIS A 7 32.85 -45.63 32.44
N ASP A 8 32.04 -45.37 31.41
CA ASP A 8 31.13 -44.23 31.25
C ASP A 8 29.94 -44.19 32.25
N ARG A 9 29.23 -43.04 32.20
CA ARG A 9 27.75 -42.82 32.19
C ARG A 9 26.99 -42.21 33.40
N GLU A 10 26.07 -41.32 33.00
CA GLU A 10 24.67 -41.12 33.46
C GLU A 10 24.27 -40.25 34.69
N LYS A 11 23.32 -39.33 34.39
CA LYS A 11 22.06 -38.99 35.12
C LYS A 11 22.01 -38.01 36.34
N GLN A 12 21.19 -36.96 36.12
CA GLN A 12 20.08 -36.45 36.94
C GLN A 12 20.19 -36.29 38.49
N LEU A 13 20.07 -35.04 38.95
CA LEU A 13 19.43 -34.62 40.23
C LEU A 13 18.58 -33.38 39.92
N ARG A 14 17.32 -33.14 40.36
CA ARG A 14 16.49 -33.41 41.56
C ARG A 14 16.36 -32.19 42.50
N PHE A 15 15.11 -31.89 42.90
CA PHE A 15 14.69 -30.75 43.74
C PHE A 15 15.04 -30.91 45.23
N SER A 16 15.21 -29.79 45.98
CA SER A 16 14.41 -29.51 47.21
C SER A 16 14.72 -28.16 47.92
N ILE A 17 13.72 -27.28 47.93
CA ILE A 17 13.16 -26.50 49.06
C ILE A 17 14.04 -26.19 50.30
N ARG A 18 14.02 -24.92 50.74
CA ARG A 18 13.91 -24.55 52.17
C ARG A 18 13.00 -23.32 52.34
N LYS A 19 12.10 -23.31 53.34
CA LYS A 19 11.16 -22.21 53.67
C LYS A 19 11.64 -21.41 54.88
N VAL A 20 11.28 -20.12 54.97
CA VAL A 20 10.99 -19.40 56.24
C VAL A 20 9.93 -18.30 56.01
N SER A 21 9.14 -17.96 57.03
CA SER A 21 8.01 -16.99 57.06
C SER A 21 7.50 -16.86 58.53
N PHE A 22 6.75 -15.86 59.02
CA PHE A 22 5.89 -14.80 58.43
C PHE A 22 5.94 -13.50 59.26
N GLY A 23 5.39 -12.40 58.74
CA GLY A 23 4.90 -11.24 59.53
C GLY A 23 5.49 -9.87 59.14
N ALA A 24 4.79 -8.73 59.27
CA ALA A 24 3.37 -8.52 59.65
C ALA A 24 2.87 -7.11 59.23
N ALA A 25 1.60 -6.80 59.55
CA ALA A 25 0.88 -5.52 59.39
C ALA A 25 0.36 -5.15 57.97
N SER A 26 -0.90 -4.66 57.95
CA SER A 26 -1.72 -4.32 56.78
C SER A 26 -2.74 -3.21 57.15
N VAL A 27 -3.57 -2.78 56.19
CA VAL A 27 -4.88 -2.08 56.31
C VAL A 27 -4.86 -0.52 56.31
N ALA A 28 -5.98 0.05 55.82
CA ALA A 28 -6.37 1.47 55.64
C ALA A 28 -5.82 2.13 54.36
N VAL A 29 -6.56 2.38 53.27
CA VAL A 29 -7.99 2.75 53.03
C VAL A 29 -8.34 4.17 53.44
N ALA A 30 -8.36 5.09 52.46
CA ALA A 30 -9.40 6.11 52.26
C ALA A 30 -9.19 6.78 50.88
N ALA A 31 -10.26 7.34 50.31
CA ALA A 31 -10.22 8.26 49.18
C ALA A 31 -11.00 9.53 49.54
N LEU A 32 -10.61 10.70 49.05
CA LEU A 32 -11.54 11.81 48.73
C LEU A 32 -10.89 12.93 47.89
N PHE A 33 -11.54 13.24 46.77
CA PHE A 33 -11.80 14.56 46.15
C PHE A 33 -10.88 15.80 46.29
N MET A 34 -10.96 16.63 45.22
CA MET A 34 -10.87 18.11 45.22
C MET A 34 -9.49 18.76 45.40
N PHE A 35 -9.24 20.00 44.94
CA PHE A 35 -9.69 20.79 43.75
C PHE A 35 -8.85 22.08 43.74
N LEU A 36 -8.84 22.84 42.63
CA LEU A 36 -8.18 24.16 42.49
C LEU A 36 -6.63 24.11 42.54
N GLY A 37 -5.89 25.07 41.97
CA GLY A 37 -6.30 26.16 41.07
C GLY A 37 -5.59 27.49 41.39
N ASN A 38 -5.01 28.13 40.36
CA ASN A 38 -4.27 29.41 40.40
C ASN A 38 -2.94 29.37 41.19
N GLY A 39 -1.95 30.23 40.93
CA GLY A 39 -1.80 31.23 39.85
C GLY A 39 -0.69 32.25 40.15
N ALA A 40 -0.44 33.16 39.20
CA ALA A 40 0.50 34.30 39.25
C ALA A 40 2.04 33.99 39.20
N VAL A 41 2.95 34.96 38.94
CA VAL A 41 3.18 35.76 37.70
C VAL A 41 4.37 36.76 37.89
N SER A 42 5.29 36.81 36.91
CA SER A 42 6.21 37.91 36.50
C SER A 42 7.50 38.35 37.25
N ALA A 43 8.48 38.77 36.41
CA ALA A 43 9.43 39.90 36.49
C ALA A 43 10.58 40.01 37.54
N ALA A 44 11.76 39.53 37.11
CA ALA A 44 13.03 40.28 36.86
C ALA A 44 13.42 41.60 37.58
N GLU A 45 14.69 41.63 38.06
CA GLU A 45 15.73 42.68 37.90
C GLU A 45 17.08 42.16 38.53
N GLN A 46 18.21 42.88 38.56
CA GLN A 46 19.21 43.21 37.51
C GLN A 46 20.53 43.64 38.23
N GLY A 47 21.74 43.56 37.62
CA GLY A 47 22.97 44.12 38.24
C GLY A 47 24.32 43.82 37.55
N VAL A 48 25.22 44.81 37.49
CA VAL A 48 26.58 44.77 36.86
C VAL A 48 27.55 45.76 37.57
N PRO A 49 28.87 45.47 37.69
CA PRO A 49 29.95 46.11 36.87
C PRO A 49 31.10 45.10 36.51
N SER A 50 32.14 45.31 35.67
CA SER A 50 32.87 46.47 35.05
C SER A 50 34.04 47.06 35.90
N THR A 51 35.27 47.34 35.41
CA THR A 51 35.96 47.13 34.09
C THR A 51 37.50 47.38 34.19
N ASN A 52 38.27 47.13 33.11
CA ASN A 52 39.61 47.68 32.70
C ASN A 52 40.93 46.88 32.92
N GLY A 53 41.82 46.98 31.90
CA GLY A 53 43.25 46.59 31.92
C GLY A 53 43.83 46.33 30.50
N GLU A 54 44.72 47.19 30.00
CA GLU A 54 45.33 47.11 28.64
C GLU A 54 46.87 46.94 28.68
N THR A 55 47.49 46.47 27.57
CA THR A 55 48.69 47.07 26.89
C THR A 55 49.00 46.31 25.57
N GLN A 56 49.65 46.99 24.61
CA GLN A 56 49.97 46.54 23.23
C GLN A 56 51.15 45.53 23.17
N ALA A 57 51.53 44.87 22.06
CA ALA A 57 51.30 45.08 20.61
C ALA A 57 51.27 43.70 19.84
N GLN A 58 51.43 43.51 18.51
CA GLN A 58 51.84 44.34 17.36
C GLN A 58 51.32 43.75 16.00
N GLN A 59 51.89 44.16 14.86
CA GLN A 59 51.59 43.77 13.46
C GLN A 59 52.86 43.99 12.58
N PRO A 60 52.92 43.80 11.23
CA PRO A 60 51.88 43.56 10.20
C PRO A 60 52.06 42.21 9.44
N LYS A 61 51.21 41.70 8.51
CA LYS A 61 50.39 42.22 7.38
C LYS A 61 49.25 41.20 7.07
N ASP A 62 48.19 41.42 6.27
CA ASP A 62 47.61 42.63 5.63
C ASP A 62 46.11 42.46 5.25
N GLN A 63 45.51 43.61 4.90
CA GLN A 63 44.41 43.94 3.95
C GLN A 63 43.77 42.85 3.03
N ASN A 64 42.45 42.84 2.76
CA ASN A 64 41.33 43.61 3.34
C ASN A 64 39.92 42.97 3.12
N ALA A 65 38.92 43.51 3.85
CA ALA A 65 37.46 43.30 3.92
C ALA A 65 36.63 43.55 2.61
N GLN A 66 35.30 43.34 2.51
CA GLN A 66 34.26 42.48 3.16
C GLN A 66 32.84 42.84 2.62
N ASN A 67 31.85 41.94 2.72
CA ASN A 67 30.38 42.19 2.78
C ASN A 67 29.57 42.67 1.54
N GLY A 68 28.27 42.33 1.53
CA GLY A 68 27.22 43.36 1.37
C GLY A 68 26.30 43.34 0.13
N THR A 69 25.29 42.48 0.16
CA THR A 69 23.95 42.48 -0.49
C THR A 69 23.40 43.74 -1.23
N TYR A 70 22.56 43.48 -2.25
CA TYR A 70 21.46 44.30 -2.87
C TYR A 70 21.68 44.98 -4.26
N GLU A 71 20.61 44.85 -5.07
CA GLU A 71 20.11 45.67 -6.21
C GLU A 71 20.98 46.11 -7.42
N GLY A 72 20.38 46.01 -8.63
CA GLY A 72 20.09 47.25 -9.37
C GLY A 72 20.82 47.60 -10.69
N ASN A 73 20.41 47.00 -11.82
CA ASN A 73 20.31 47.62 -13.16
C ASN A 73 21.55 48.04 -14.03
N THR A 74 21.28 48.07 -15.36
CA THR A 74 21.89 48.88 -16.45
C THR A 74 23.32 48.62 -16.95
N VAL A 75 23.45 47.56 -17.76
CA VAL A 75 23.90 47.55 -19.18
C VAL A 75 24.61 48.79 -19.78
N ALA A 76 25.85 48.62 -20.27
CA ALA A 76 26.50 49.20 -21.48
C ALA A 76 28.01 48.81 -21.48
N THR A 77 28.76 48.59 -22.58
CA THR A 77 28.51 48.64 -24.05
C THR A 77 29.49 47.70 -24.79
N SER A 78 29.15 47.26 -26.01
CA SER A 78 30.06 46.53 -26.94
C SER A 78 31.03 47.47 -27.68
N PRO A 79 32.02 46.94 -28.43
CA PRO A 79 31.87 46.74 -29.90
C PRO A 79 32.63 45.50 -30.46
N ALA A 80 32.66 45.15 -31.77
CA ALA A 80 31.74 45.18 -32.95
C ALA A 80 32.56 44.68 -34.18
N ALA A 81 32.04 44.18 -35.32
CA ALA A 81 30.69 43.76 -35.75
C ALA A 81 30.77 42.29 -36.27
N THR A 82 30.30 41.77 -37.42
CA THR A 82 29.61 42.19 -38.69
C THR A 82 28.56 41.09 -39.05
N VAL A 83 27.43 41.26 -39.77
CA VAL A 83 26.96 42.18 -40.84
C VAL A 83 27.43 41.74 -42.25
N GLU A 84 26.60 41.53 -43.29
CA GLU A 84 25.12 41.44 -43.47
C GLU A 84 24.79 40.22 -44.39
N THR A 85 23.71 39.98 -45.15
CA THR A 85 22.49 40.67 -45.68
C THR A 85 21.26 39.71 -45.58
N ASN A 86 19.96 40.04 -45.50
CA ASN A 86 19.13 41.21 -45.89
C ASN A 86 18.41 41.11 -47.27
N THR A 87 17.10 40.84 -47.28
CA THR A 87 16.07 41.58 -48.07
C THR A 87 14.63 41.15 -47.70
N GLN A 88 13.69 42.11 -47.70
CA GLN A 88 12.23 41.91 -47.58
C GLN A 88 11.50 43.02 -48.38
N PRO A 89 10.35 42.73 -49.01
CA PRO A 89 9.08 43.41 -48.68
C PRO A 89 7.91 42.40 -48.57
N SER A 90 6.94 42.53 -47.65
CA SER A 90 5.90 43.58 -47.54
C SER A 90 4.97 43.60 -48.79
N LYS A 91 3.64 43.70 -48.69
CA LYS A 91 2.76 44.29 -47.66
C LYS A 91 1.31 43.78 -47.85
N VAL A 92 0.35 44.31 -47.07
CA VAL A 92 -1.12 44.13 -47.20
C VAL A 92 -1.62 42.77 -46.70
N GLU A 93 -2.44 42.67 -45.65
CA GLU A 93 -2.65 43.46 -44.41
C GLU A 93 -3.38 42.45 -43.44
N ASN A 94 -3.96 42.69 -42.26
CA ASN A 94 -4.41 43.85 -41.49
C ASN A 94 -4.29 43.56 -39.96
N SER A 95 -4.97 44.31 -39.09
CA SER A 95 -5.09 44.10 -37.63
C SER A 95 -6.48 44.54 -37.11
N PRO A 96 -6.96 44.17 -35.88
CA PRO A 96 -6.24 44.34 -34.60
C PRO A 96 -6.34 43.18 -33.58
N SER A 97 -5.71 43.36 -32.41
CA SER A 97 -5.82 42.52 -31.20
C SER A 97 -7.15 42.78 -30.45
N PRO A 98 -7.62 41.85 -29.58
CA PRO A 98 -7.43 42.09 -28.14
C PRO A 98 -7.18 40.85 -27.24
N GLU A 99 -6.36 41.07 -26.20
CA GLU A 99 -6.64 40.86 -24.76
C GLU A 99 -7.35 39.57 -24.22
N SER A 100 -6.62 38.88 -23.32
CA SER A 100 -7.06 38.17 -22.10
C SER A 100 -8.40 37.40 -22.02
N ALA A 101 -8.33 36.06 -22.03
CA ALA A 101 -9.35 35.17 -21.44
C ALA A 101 -8.74 33.84 -20.93
N PRO A 102 -9.25 33.23 -19.84
CA PRO A 102 -8.68 32.00 -19.27
C PRO A 102 -9.09 30.74 -20.06
N GLN A 103 -8.14 29.85 -20.34
CA GLN A 103 -8.42 28.57 -21.00
C GLN A 103 -9.08 27.56 -20.07
N LYS A 104 -10.15 26.91 -20.55
CA LYS A 104 -10.75 25.73 -19.92
C LYS A 104 -9.80 24.55 -19.95
N VAL A 105 -9.82 23.73 -18.91
CA VAL A 105 -9.29 22.36 -18.97
C VAL A 105 -10.12 21.56 -20.00
N GLY A 106 -9.46 21.10 -21.06
CA GLY A 106 -10.07 20.22 -22.05
C GLY A 106 -10.16 18.78 -21.53
N THR A 107 -11.32 18.15 -21.68
CA THR A 107 -11.48 16.71 -21.44
C THR A 107 -10.79 15.92 -22.55
N LEU A 108 -9.91 14.98 -22.19
CA LEU A 108 -9.24 14.08 -23.13
C LEU A 108 -10.25 13.24 -23.92
N ASP A 109 -10.09 13.16 -25.25
CA ASP A 109 -10.90 12.25 -26.06
C ASP A 109 -10.30 10.85 -26.01
N LYS A 110 -11.03 9.95 -25.35
CA LYS A 110 -10.67 8.53 -25.14
C LYS A 110 -11.36 7.60 -26.13
N LYS A 111 -12.22 8.11 -27.03
CA LYS A 111 -13.16 7.29 -27.82
C LYS A 111 -12.46 6.31 -28.76
N GLU A 112 -11.53 6.79 -29.61
CA GLU A 112 -10.86 5.94 -30.60
C GLU A 112 -10.11 4.77 -29.96
N LEU A 113 -9.32 5.05 -28.92
CA LEU A 113 -8.58 4.04 -28.18
C LEU A 113 -9.51 3.02 -27.51
N THR A 114 -10.63 3.49 -26.92
CA THR A 114 -11.64 2.60 -26.31
C THR A 114 -12.30 1.70 -27.35
N ASP A 115 -12.60 2.23 -28.54
CA ASP A 115 -13.25 1.48 -29.61
C ASP A 115 -12.32 0.44 -30.24
N LEU A 116 -11.04 0.78 -30.45
CA LEU A 116 -10.02 -0.16 -30.96
C LEU A 116 -9.74 -1.31 -29.96
N ILE A 117 -9.59 -1.01 -28.67
CA ILE A 117 -9.46 -2.02 -27.61
C ILE A 117 -10.64 -2.99 -27.65
N ARG A 118 -11.88 -2.48 -27.76
CA ARG A 118 -13.10 -3.29 -27.83
C ARG A 118 -13.17 -4.16 -29.09
N GLU A 119 -12.67 -3.66 -30.23
CA GLU A 119 -12.60 -4.43 -31.47
C GLU A 119 -11.61 -5.60 -31.35
N ILE A 120 -10.43 -5.35 -30.78
CA ILE A 120 -9.37 -6.35 -30.60
C ILE A 120 -9.79 -7.41 -29.57
N ASP A 121 -10.37 -7.00 -28.44
CA ASP A 121 -11.00 -7.92 -27.46
C ASP A 121 -12.08 -8.78 -28.14
N GLY A 122 -12.92 -8.17 -28.99
CA GLY A 122 -13.93 -8.89 -29.78
C GLY A 122 -13.36 -9.90 -30.78
N LYS A 123 -12.17 -9.65 -31.35
CA LYS A 123 -11.46 -10.58 -32.24
C LYS A 123 -10.76 -11.70 -31.45
N PHE A 124 -10.25 -11.41 -30.25
CA PHE A 124 -9.76 -12.43 -29.32
C PHE A 124 -10.87 -13.39 -28.88
N ALA A 125 -12.01 -12.86 -28.41
CA ALA A 125 -13.15 -13.66 -27.95
C ALA A 125 -13.76 -14.55 -29.06
N LYS A 126 -13.70 -14.10 -30.32
CA LYS A 126 -14.13 -14.87 -31.50
C LYS A 126 -13.07 -15.83 -32.05
N GLY A 127 -11.91 -15.97 -31.39
CA GLY A 127 -10.81 -16.83 -31.85
C GLY A 127 -10.21 -16.41 -33.19
N THR A 128 -10.44 -15.18 -33.66
CA THR A 128 -10.09 -14.71 -35.00
C THR A 128 -8.57 -14.71 -35.26
N TYR A 129 -7.77 -14.71 -34.19
CA TYR A 129 -6.31 -14.79 -34.25
C TYR A 129 -5.74 -16.22 -34.07
N ALA A 130 -6.58 -17.28 -34.00
CA ALA A 130 -6.10 -18.65 -33.80
C ALA A 130 -5.17 -19.18 -34.92
N THR A 131 -5.28 -18.62 -36.12
CA THR A 131 -4.42 -18.89 -37.29
C THR A 131 -3.13 -18.07 -37.33
N LYS A 132 -2.88 -17.22 -36.32
CA LYS A 132 -1.67 -16.38 -36.21
C LYS A 132 -0.61 -17.04 -35.32
N THR A 133 0.67 -16.66 -35.49
CA THR A 133 1.76 -17.21 -34.68
C THR A 133 1.67 -16.71 -33.23
N GLU A 134 1.96 -17.57 -32.27
CA GLU A 134 1.82 -17.28 -30.84
C GLU A 134 2.65 -16.07 -30.39
N GLU A 135 3.88 -15.95 -30.89
CA GLU A 135 4.75 -14.77 -30.76
C GLU A 135 4.01 -13.46 -31.12
N SER A 136 3.43 -13.38 -32.32
CA SER A 136 2.75 -12.15 -32.78
C SER A 136 1.43 -11.88 -32.04
N VAL A 137 0.74 -12.93 -31.60
CA VAL A 137 -0.49 -12.82 -30.79
C VAL A 137 -0.18 -12.36 -29.36
N ASN A 138 0.93 -12.81 -28.77
CA ASN A 138 1.36 -12.39 -27.45
C ASN A 138 1.90 -10.95 -27.46
N ASN A 139 2.61 -10.52 -28.51
CA ASN A 139 2.96 -9.11 -28.70
C ASN A 139 1.70 -8.20 -28.73
N LEU A 140 0.66 -8.62 -29.48
CA LEU A 140 -0.61 -7.90 -29.52
C LEU A 140 -1.30 -7.84 -28.14
N ARG A 141 -1.20 -8.89 -27.31
CA ARG A 141 -1.71 -8.87 -25.92
C ARG A 141 -0.97 -7.86 -25.04
N THR A 142 0.35 -7.78 -25.13
CA THR A 142 1.16 -6.83 -24.36
C THR A 142 0.78 -5.39 -24.69
N VAL A 143 0.78 -5.03 -25.98
CA VAL A 143 0.46 -3.65 -26.41
C VAL A 143 -1.03 -3.30 -26.17
N LEU A 144 -1.93 -4.29 -26.17
CA LEU A 144 -3.32 -4.10 -25.76
C LEU A 144 -3.44 -3.73 -24.28
N GLU A 145 -2.60 -4.29 -23.40
CA GLU A 145 -2.61 -3.95 -21.98
C GLU A 145 -1.95 -2.60 -21.69
N GLU A 146 -0.83 -2.29 -22.37
CA GLU A 146 -0.25 -0.93 -22.38
C GLU A 146 -1.29 0.12 -22.80
N ALA A 147 -2.11 -0.19 -23.81
CA ALA A 147 -3.20 0.66 -24.25
C ALA A 147 -4.31 0.83 -23.20
N ARG A 148 -4.64 -0.20 -22.39
CA ARG A 148 -5.55 -0.05 -21.24
C ARG A 148 -4.95 0.84 -20.15
N ILE A 149 -3.66 0.69 -19.86
CA ILE A 149 -2.94 1.51 -18.88
C ILE A 149 -2.94 2.98 -19.32
N ALA A 150 -2.61 3.26 -20.59
CA ALA A 150 -2.68 4.61 -21.15
C ALA A 150 -4.11 5.18 -21.15
N LEU A 151 -5.11 4.38 -21.52
CA LEU A 151 -6.53 4.77 -21.50
C LEU A 151 -6.96 5.27 -20.11
N ASN A 152 -6.46 4.67 -19.04
CA ASN A 152 -6.74 5.09 -17.67
C ASN A 152 -5.89 6.30 -17.23
N ASN A 153 -4.57 6.24 -17.45
CA ASN A 153 -3.58 7.08 -16.76
C ASN A 153 -3.02 8.26 -17.57
N ALA A 154 -3.30 8.36 -18.87
CA ALA A 154 -2.81 9.46 -19.72
C ALA A 154 -3.24 10.84 -19.20
N LYS A 155 -2.32 11.81 -19.28
CA LYS A 155 -2.51 13.21 -18.84
C LYS A 155 -2.68 14.16 -20.03
N THR A 156 -2.35 13.69 -21.24
CA THR A 156 -2.34 14.45 -22.49
C THR A 156 -3.00 13.65 -23.61
N GLN A 157 -3.49 14.34 -24.65
CA GLN A 157 -4.05 13.68 -25.81
C GLN A 157 -2.98 12.90 -26.62
N ALA A 158 -1.73 13.38 -26.59
CA ALA A 158 -0.61 12.74 -27.28
C ALA A 158 -0.33 11.33 -26.77
N GLU A 159 -0.41 11.08 -25.46
CA GLU A 159 -0.25 9.74 -24.87
C GLU A 159 -1.36 8.77 -25.34
N LEU A 160 -2.61 9.24 -25.43
CA LEU A 160 -3.73 8.45 -25.96
C LEU A 160 -3.57 8.15 -27.45
N SER A 161 -3.19 9.14 -28.25
CA SER A 161 -2.90 8.97 -29.68
C SER A 161 -1.71 8.04 -29.93
N GLN A 162 -0.67 8.09 -29.09
CA GLN A 162 0.47 7.19 -29.18
C GLN A 162 0.10 5.74 -28.82
N ALA A 163 -0.69 5.54 -27.75
CA ALA A 163 -1.21 4.22 -27.40
C ALA A 163 -2.11 3.64 -28.51
N HIS A 164 -2.95 4.47 -29.13
CA HIS A 164 -3.77 4.11 -30.29
C HIS A 164 -2.90 3.69 -31.49
N ALA A 165 -1.88 4.48 -31.83
CA ALA A 165 -0.94 4.17 -32.90
C ALA A 165 -0.15 2.87 -32.66
N ASN A 166 0.37 2.67 -31.44
CA ASN A 166 1.08 1.45 -31.04
C ASN A 166 0.18 0.22 -31.21
N LEU A 167 -1.08 0.29 -30.77
CA LEU A 167 -2.03 -0.80 -30.86
C LEU A 167 -2.44 -1.15 -32.31
N ILE A 168 -2.57 -0.15 -33.18
CA ILE A 168 -2.71 -0.35 -34.63
C ILE A 168 -1.50 -1.11 -35.19
N VAL A 169 -0.28 -0.67 -34.86
CA VAL A 169 0.97 -1.30 -35.34
C VAL A 169 1.11 -2.74 -34.83
N ALA A 170 0.77 -3.03 -33.58
CA ALA A 170 0.76 -4.40 -33.06
C ALA A 170 -0.23 -5.30 -33.83
N THR A 171 -1.37 -4.75 -34.25
CA THR A 171 -2.39 -5.48 -35.02
C THR A 171 -1.93 -5.79 -36.45
N THR A 172 -1.12 -4.94 -37.08
CA THR A 172 -0.59 -5.20 -38.44
C THR A 172 0.56 -6.22 -38.45
N GLN A 173 1.27 -6.41 -37.34
CA GLN A 173 2.39 -7.36 -37.22
C GLN A 173 1.97 -8.84 -37.01
N LEU A 174 0.68 -9.16 -37.08
CA LEU A 174 0.13 -10.52 -36.90
C LEU A 174 0.54 -11.48 -38.05
N LYS A 175 1.65 -12.21 -37.87
CA LYS A 175 2.13 -13.28 -38.76
C LYS A 175 1.18 -14.48 -38.76
N THR A 176 0.88 -15.09 -39.91
CA THR A 176 0.11 -16.34 -39.99
C THR A 176 0.97 -17.56 -39.65
N LYS A 177 0.37 -18.60 -39.05
CA LYS A 177 0.98 -19.93 -38.96
C LYS A 177 1.20 -20.50 -40.38
N PRO A 178 2.30 -21.23 -40.64
CA PRO A 178 2.42 -22.05 -41.84
C PRO A 178 1.29 -23.10 -41.90
N GLU A 179 0.82 -23.44 -43.09
CA GLU A 179 -0.10 -24.55 -43.26
C GLU A 179 0.64 -25.89 -43.17
N GLU A 180 0.28 -26.71 -42.18
CA GLU A 180 0.64 -28.12 -42.21
C GLU A 180 -0.06 -28.80 -43.38
N LYS A 181 0.72 -29.46 -44.26
CA LYS A 181 0.16 -30.42 -45.21
C LYS A 181 -0.41 -31.60 -44.43
N LYS A 182 -1.73 -31.58 -44.20
CA LYS A 182 -2.44 -32.76 -43.72
C LYS A 182 -2.32 -33.87 -44.75
N GLU A 183 -1.64 -34.96 -44.38
CA GLU A 183 -1.88 -36.23 -45.06
C GLU A 183 -3.35 -36.63 -44.87
N ALA A 184 -3.98 -37.11 -45.95
CA ALA A 184 -5.33 -37.64 -45.87
C ALA A 184 -5.30 -39.02 -45.19
N PRO A 185 -6.33 -39.39 -44.41
CA PRO A 185 -6.38 -40.72 -43.81
C PRO A 185 -6.43 -41.81 -44.88
N ALA A 186 -5.82 -42.96 -44.60
CA ALA A 186 -5.89 -44.12 -45.48
C ALA A 186 -7.35 -44.58 -45.64
N VAL A 187 -7.80 -44.68 -46.89
CA VAL A 187 -9.12 -45.22 -47.26
C VAL A 187 -8.91 -46.49 -48.06
N ASP A 188 -9.54 -47.59 -47.64
CA ASP A 188 -9.63 -48.82 -48.43
C ASP A 188 -10.39 -48.52 -49.73
N THR A 189 -9.74 -48.83 -50.86
CA THR A 189 -10.32 -48.68 -52.21
C THR A 189 -10.11 -49.94 -53.04
N THR A 190 -10.62 -51.05 -52.52
CA THR A 190 -10.87 -52.24 -53.35
C THR A 190 -11.90 -51.90 -54.45
N ASN A 191 -11.52 -52.13 -55.72
CA ASN A 191 -12.29 -51.97 -56.98
C ASN A 191 -12.53 -50.54 -57.55
N GLY A 192 -12.16 -50.36 -58.83
CA GLY A 192 -13.23 -50.32 -59.86
C GLY A 192 -13.47 -49.05 -60.71
N GLN A 193 -12.59 -48.80 -61.69
CA GLN A 193 -12.83 -48.05 -62.96
C GLN A 193 -13.05 -46.50 -62.95
N PRO A 194 -12.77 -45.81 -64.09
CA PRO A 194 -12.87 -44.35 -64.22
C PRO A 194 -13.96 -43.83 -65.19
N THR A 195 -14.47 -42.60 -64.98
CA THR A 195 -15.31 -41.89 -65.97
C THR A 195 -15.08 -40.37 -66.04
N VAL A 196 -14.41 -39.95 -67.11
CA VAL A 196 -14.56 -38.69 -67.90
C VAL A 196 -15.14 -37.42 -67.23
N GLY A 197 -14.26 -36.43 -66.99
CA GLY A 197 -14.59 -35.00 -67.06
C GLY A 197 -14.18 -34.40 -68.42
N LYS A 198 -15.03 -33.58 -69.06
CA LYS A 198 -14.79 -33.08 -70.43
C LYS A 198 -13.94 -31.78 -70.50
N LYS A 199 -13.26 -31.64 -71.64
CA LYS A 199 -12.31 -30.58 -72.03
C LYS A 199 -13.00 -29.45 -72.82
N THR A 200 -12.67 -28.19 -72.51
CA THR A 200 -12.75 -27.01 -73.41
C THR A 200 -11.66 -26.00 -72.98
N THR A 201 -10.49 -25.94 -73.62
CA THR A 201 -10.12 -25.33 -74.93
C THR A 201 -9.95 -23.81 -74.92
N ASN A 202 -8.70 -23.34 -74.88
CA ASN A 202 -8.09 -22.45 -75.89
C ASN A 202 -6.56 -22.31 -75.67
N THR A 203 -5.81 -23.08 -76.47
CA THR A 203 -4.78 -22.58 -77.40
C THR A 203 -3.69 -21.62 -76.90
N GLU A 204 -2.57 -22.22 -76.44
CA GLU A 204 -1.22 -22.21 -77.07
C GLU A 204 -0.62 -20.88 -77.61
N LYS A 205 0.70 -20.60 -77.52
CA LYS A 205 1.88 -21.42 -77.87
C LYS A 205 3.16 -20.72 -77.35
N ALA A 206 4.35 -21.30 -77.16
CA ALA A 206 4.82 -22.62 -76.69
C ALA A 206 6.36 -22.53 -76.51
N SER A 207 6.98 -23.47 -75.78
CA SER A 207 8.44 -23.65 -75.79
C SER A 207 8.79 -25.13 -75.54
N ASP A 208 9.33 -25.76 -76.58
CA ASP A 208 10.40 -26.77 -76.61
C ASP A 208 10.52 -27.76 -75.42
N SER A 209 10.27 -29.05 -75.63
CA SER A 209 11.30 -30.04 -76.05
C SER A 209 12.22 -30.46 -74.88
N ASN A 210 12.34 -31.72 -74.45
CA ASN A 210 11.90 -32.98 -75.07
C ASN A 210 11.60 -34.06 -74.01
N SER A 211 10.99 -35.17 -74.42
CA SER A 211 10.58 -36.26 -73.54
C SER A 211 11.73 -37.17 -73.08
N ILE A 212 11.87 -37.38 -71.76
CA ILE A 212 12.41 -38.63 -71.20
C ILE A 212 11.43 -39.15 -70.13
N ALA A 213 10.59 -40.11 -70.54
CA ALA A 213 9.59 -40.76 -69.67
C ALA A 213 9.76 -42.29 -69.63
N ASN A 214 11.01 -42.79 -69.73
CA ASN A 214 11.31 -44.23 -69.57
C ASN A 214 12.77 -44.56 -69.15
N SER A 215 13.50 -43.61 -68.55
CA SER A 215 14.85 -43.86 -68.02
C SER A 215 14.80 -44.48 -66.62
N GLY A 216 14.58 -45.80 -66.54
CA GLY A 216 14.64 -46.53 -65.26
C GLY A 216 14.01 -47.92 -65.26
N SER A 217 13.20 -48.30 -66.25
CA SER A 217 12.53 -49.61 -66.34
C SER A 217 13.47 -50.80 -66.61
N ARG A 218 14.79 -50.56 -66.74
CA ARG A 218 15.84 -51.56 -66.92
C ARG A 218 17.01 -51.42 -65.92
N ASP A 219 16.86 -50.60 -64.88
CA ASP A 219 17.85 -50.51 -63.80
C ASP A 219 17.47 -51.48 -62.67
N GLU A 220 18.35 -52.42 -62.34
CA GLU A 220 18.10 -53.46 -61.32
C GLU A 220 17.92 -52.92 -59.89
N ARG A 221 18.17 -51.62 -59.68
CA ARG A 221 17.98 -50.91 -58.41
C ARG A 221 16.61 -50.24 -58.31
N ASN A 222 15.89 -50.09 -59.41
CA ASN A 222 14.58 -49.44 -59.43
C ASN A 222 13.56 -50.30 -58.65
N GLY A 223 12.97 -49.72 -57.59
CA GLY A 223 12.06 -50.43 -56.68
C GLY A 223 12.72 -51.25 -55.57
N LYS A 224 14.06 -51.24 -55.44
CA LYS A 224 14.76 -51.77 -54.26
C LYS A 224 15.03 -50.67 -53.24
N ALA A 225 15.11 -51.04 -51.96
CA ALA A 225 15.54 -50.13 -50.91
C ALA A 225 17.00 -49.67 -51.15
N LEU A 226 17.28 -48.40 -50.87
CA LEU A 226 18.63 -47.85 -50.97
C LEU A 226 19.52 -48.39 -49.84
N ASP A 227 20.75 -48.78 -50.18
CA ASP A 227 21.76 -49.12 -49.18
C ASP A 227 22.19 -47.86 -48.42
N ALA A 228 21.96 -47.86 -47.10
CA ALA A 228 22.30 -46.77 -46.20
C ALA A 228 23.80 -46.65 -45.93
N ASN A 229 24.61 -47.66 -46.27
CA ASN A 229 26.05 -47.72 -45.97
C ASN A 229 26.96 -47.27 -47.13
N ASN A 230 26.40 -46.70 -48.21
CA ASN A 230 27.20 -46.22 -49.34
C ASN A 230 28.11 -45.03 -48.94
N PRO A 231 29.45 -45.17 -48.96
CA PRO A 231 30.36 -44.17 -48.38
C PRO A 231 30.58 -42.92 -49.23
N PHE A 232 30.02 -42.81 -50.45
CA PHE A 232 30.28 -41.69 -51.38
C PHE A 232 29.55 -40.37 -51.05
N ARG A 233 29.36 -40.04 -49.76
CA ARG A 233 28.79 -38.75 -49.29
C ARG A 233 29.45 -38.27 -47.99
N THR A 234 30.74 -37.95 -48.04
CA THR A 234 31.57 -37.58 -46.88
C THR A 234 31.61 -36.07 -46.56
N ASP A 235 30.55 -35.31 -46.89
CA ASP A 235 30.48 -33.84 -46.67
C ASP A 235 29.12 -33.40 -46.06
N ALA A 236 28.52 -34.26 -45.23
CA ALA A 236 27.37 -33.91 -44.40
C ALA A 236 27.66 -34.23 -42.94
N ALA A 237 27.58 -33.23 -42.07
CA ALA A 237 27.58 -33.45 -40.63
C ALA A 237 26.39 -34.36 -40.28
N THR A 238 26.67 -35.51 -39.64
CA THR A 238 25.64 -36.49 -39.32
C THR A 238 24.65 -35.91 -38.32
N THR A 239 23.46 -35.53 -38.78
CA THR A 239 22.35 -35.11 -37.92
C THR A 239 21.98 -36.27 -36.99
N ASN A 240 22.47 -36.22 -35.75
CA ASN A 240 22.36 -37.33 -34.81
C ASN A 240 20.88 -37.61 -34.50
N THR A 241 20.38 -38.77 -34.97
CA THR A 241 18.96 -39.15 -34.89
C THR A 241 18.55 -39.64 -33.50
N ASP A 242 19.14 -39.07 -32.46
CA ASP A 242 18.93 -39.39 -31.05
C ASP A 242 18.64 -38.10 -30.25
N PRO A 243 17.42 -37.54 -30.33
CA PRO A 243 17.12 -36.25 -29.71
C PRO A 243 17.40 -36.25 -28.20
N TYR A 244 17.22 -37.39 -27.52
CA TYR A 244 17.52 -37.52 -26.10
C TYR A 244 19.02 -37.46 -25.78
N ALA A 245 19.88 -38.07 -26.61
CA ALA A 245 21.32 -37.98 -26.42
C ALA A 245 21.90 -36.57 -26.67
N ASN A 246 21.15 -35.68 -27.34
CA ASN A 246 21.60 -34.34 -27.74
C ASN A 246 20.74 -33.21 -27.10
N GLN A 247 20.17 -33.44 -25.91
CA GLN A 247 19.37 -32.44 -25.20
C GLN A 247 20.26 -31.29 -24.68
N THR A 248 19.85 -30.05 -24.95
CA THR A 248 20.57 -28.82 -24.55
C THR A 248 19.65 -27.81 -23.87
N TYR A 249 20.20 -27.04 -22.94
CA TYR A 249 19.55 -25.94 -22.25
C TYR A 249 19.69 -24.62 -23.03
N THR A 250 18.56 -24.10 -23.52
CA THR A 250 18.50 -22.72 -24.04
C THR A 250 18.41 -21.73 -22.89
N ALA A 251 19.52 -21.07 -22.57
CA ALA A 251 19.56 -20.06 -21.53
C ALA A 251 18.74 -18.80 -21.91
N PRO A 252 17.97 -18.22 -20.97
CA PRO A 252 17.31 -16.93 -21.19
C PRO A 252 18.36 -15.81 -21.28
N ALA A 253 18.11 -14.86 -22.19
CA ALA A 253 18.96 -13.69 -22.47
C ALA A 253 19.41 -12.98 -21.17
N GLU A 254 20.60 -12.37 -21.17
CA GLU A 254 21.26 -11.93 -19.92
C GLU A 254 20.49 -10.83 -19.16
N ASP A 255 19.75 -10.00 -19.89
CA ASP A 255 18.85 -8.96 -19.42
C ASP A 255 17.46 -9.47 -18.95
N ALA A 256 17.03 -10.65 -19.43
CA ALA A 256 15.69 -11.22 -19.28
C ALA A 256 14.99 -10.94 -17.94
N ASP A 257 13.70 -10.61 -18.00
CA ASP A 257 12.91 -10.12 -16.88
C ASP A 257 12.69 -11.16 -15.76
N LEU A 258 12.18 -10.67 -14.61
CA LEU A 258 11.92 -11.50 -13.44
C LEU A 258 10.94 -12.65 -13.72
N ASN A 259 9.86 -12.42 -14.47
CA ASN A 259 8.85 -13.46 -14.75
C ASN A 259 9.42 -14.52 -15.69
N THR A 260 10.17 -14.13 -16.72
CA THR A 260 10.88 -15.08 -17.61
C THR A 260 11.83 -15.98 -16.83
N LEU A 261 12.63 -15.43 -15.91
CA LEU A 261 13.53 -16.24 -15.07
C LEU A 261 12.77 -17.14 -14.09
N VAL A 262 11.72 -16.62 -13.45
CA VAL A 262 10.83 -17.36 -12.54
C VAL A 262 10.17 -18.56 -13.25
N GLN A 263 9.69 -18.36 -14.49
CA GLN A 263 9.14 -19.44 -15.32
C GLN A 263 10.21 -20.47 -15.67
N LYS A 264 11.38 -20.04 -16.17
CA LYS A 264 12.46 -20.98 -16.54
C LYS A 264 12.96 -21.82 -15.36
N LEU A 265 13.01 -21.28 -14.14
CA LEU A 265 13.37 -22.07 -12.95
C LEU A 265 12.23 -23.02 -12.52
N LYS A 266 10.96 -22.63 -12.67
CA LYS A 266 9.82 -23.52 -12.39
C LYS A 266 9.72 -24.68 -13.39
N GLU A 267 9.99 -24.42 -14.67
CA GLU A 267 9.94 -25.40 -15.77
C GLU A 267 11.10 -26.40 -15.74
N LEU A 268 12.31 -25.98 -15.35
CA LEU A 268 13.54 -26.78 -15.43
C LEU A 268 13.45 -28.13 -14.69
N ASP A 269 13.47 -29.26 -15.39
CA ASP A 269 13.49 -30.58 -14.76
C ASP A 269 14.76 -30.80 -13.91
N PRO A 270 14.70 -31.52 -12.77
CA PRO A 270 15.87 -31.75 -11.92
C PRO A 270 17.00 -32.55 -12.58
N THR A 271 16.64 -33.44 -13.51
CA THR A 271 17.55 -34.34 -14.22
C THR A 271 17.09 -34.56 -15.65
N VAL A 272 18.02 -34.58 -16.59
CA VAL A 272 17.78 -34.85 -18.02
C VAL A 272 18.30 -36.25 -18.36
N GLU A 273 17.43 -37.18 -18.79
CA GLU A 273 17.83 -38.53 -19.20
C GLU A 273 18.25 -38.57 -20.68
N ASN A 274 19.47 -39.02 -20.95
CA ASN A 274 20.08 -39.00 -22.28
C ASN A 274 20.19 -40.39 -22.95
N ASN A 275 19.87 -41.50 -22.28
CA ASN A 275 20.03 -42.87 -22.81
C ASN A 275 18.71 -43.61 -23.11
N THR A 276 17.62 -42.88 -23.36
CA THR A 276 16.26 -43.45 -23.55
C THR A 276 16.16 -44.55 -24.61
N LYS A 277 16.97 -44.51 -25.68
CA LYS A 277 16.96 -45.56 -26.72
C LYS A 277 17.16 -46.96 -26.13
N ILE A 278 18.19 -47.16 -25.32
CA ILE A 278 18.45 -48.47 -24.71
C ILE A 278 17.48 -48.76 -23.55
N SER A 279 17.19 -47.77 -22.70
CA SER A 279 16.37 -48.00 -21.50
C SER A 279 14.88 -48.20 -21.77
N GLN A 280 14.35 -47.71 -22.89
CA GLN A 280 12.94 -47.88 -23.27
C GLN A 280 12.71 -48.91 -24.39
N ASN A 281 13.73 -49.24 -25.20
CA ASN A 281 13.55 -50.02 -26.45
C ASN A 281 14.52 -51.21 -26.62
N MET A 282 15.15 -51.73 -25.55
CA MET A 282 16.12 -52.83 -25.64
C MET A 282 15.66 -53.99 -26.54
N ASP A 283 14.45 -54.51 -26.35
CA ASP A 283 14.02 -55.72 -27.06
C ASP A 283 13.68 -55.47 -28.54
N SER A 284 13.09 -54.33 -28.89
CA SER A 284 12.84 -53.96 -30.30
C SER A 284 14.13 -53.57 -31.04
N LEU A 285 15.10 -52.96 -30.34
CA LEU A 285 16.46 -52.80 -30.85
C LEU A 285 17.14 -54.17 -31.04
N GLY A 286 16.93 -55.12 -30.13
CA GLY A 286 17.40 -56.50 -30.25
C GLY A 286 16.86 -57.22 -31.48
N ASP A 287 15.55 -57.16 -31.72
CA ASP A 287 14.92 -57.76 -32.91
C ASP A 287 15.48 -57.15 -34.21
N SER A 288 15.76 -55.85 -34.23
CA SER A 288 16.39 -55.19 -35.39
C SER A 288 17.76 -55.77 -35.76
N LYS A 289 18.49 -56.36 -34.79
CA LYS A 289 19.80 -56.99 -35.02
C LYS A 289 19.71 -58.41 -35.55
N GLN A 290 18.50 -58.99 -35.68
CA GLN A 290 18.26 -60.32 -36.22
C GLN A 290 19.15 -61.39 -35.56
N VAL A 291 18.94 -61.57 -34.25
CA VAL A 291 19.57 -62.64 -33.45
C VAL A 291 18.54 -63.77 -33.31
N GLU A 292 18.97 -65.00 -33.58
CA GLU A 292 18.15 -66.20 -33.38
C GLU A 292 17.98 -66.50 -31.88
N LYS A 293 16.89 -67.18 -31.50
CA LYS A 293 16.67 -67.55 -30.09
C LYS A 293 17.72 -68.58 -29.63
N GLY A 294 18.40 -68.28 -28.53
CA GLY A 294 19.54 -69.07 -28.08
C GLY A 294 20.86 -68.75 -28.79
N ALA A 295 20.93 -67.74 -29.67
CA ALA A 295 22.17 -67.34 -30.32
C ALA A 295 22.84 -66.13 -29.63
N VAL A 296 24.14 -66.00 -29.90
CA VAL A 296 24.96 -64.81 -29.60
C VAL A 296 25.50 -64.28 -30.93
N LYS A 297 25.55 -62.97 -31.11
CA LYS A 297 25.97 -62.32 -32.36
C LYS A 297 26.94 -61.17 -32.08
N GLU A 298 28.08 -61.15 -32.76
CA GLU A 298 29.01 -60.00 -32.70
C GLU A 298 28.42 -58.80 -33.45
N ILE A 299 28.50 -57.60 -32.85
CA ILE A 299 27.99 -56.33 -33.39
C ILE A 299 28.92 -55.17 -33.04
N THR A 300 28.80 -54.08 -33.81
CA THR A 300 29.59 -52.85 -33.65
C THR A 300 28.79 -51.64 -33.16
N GLU A 301 27.44 -51.70 -33.21
CA GLU A 301 26.52 -50.65 -32.80
C GLU A 301 25.25 -51.22 -32.18
N PHE A 302 24.73 -50.57 -31.12
CA PHE A 302 23.42 -50.83 -30.54
C PHE A 302 22.85 -49.58 -29.82
N GLY A 303 21.68 -49.07 -30.24
CA GLY A 303 21.00 -47.96 -29.57
C GLY A 303 21.80 -46.64 -29.53
N GLY A 304 22.70 -46.44 -30.48
CA GLY A 304 23.67 -45.34 -30.52
C GLY A 304 24.92 -45.56 -29.66
N TRP A 305 25.08 -46.71 -29.00
CA TRP A 305 26.36 -47.13 -28.42
C TRP A 305 27.17 -47.88 -29.46
N THR A 306 28.45 -47.54 -29.57
CA THR A 306 29.40 -48.10 -30.55
C THR A 306 30.49 -48.88 -29.85
N ALA A 307 31.12 -49.83 -30.54
CA ALA A 307 32.27 -50.55 -30.02
C ALA A 307 33.50 -49.62 -29.91
N ILE A 308 34.17 -49.64 -28.76
CA ILE A 308 35.35 -48.80 -28.49
C ILE A 308 36.44 -49.05 -29.53
N ASP A 309 37.04 -47.96 -30.05
CA ASP A 309 38.20 -47.96 -30.94
C ASP A 309 38.08 -48.99 -32.09
N GLY A 310 36.91 -49.07 -32.74
CA GLY A 310 36.65 -49.95 -33.89
C GLY A 310 36.59 -51.45 -33.57
N GLY A 311 36.41 -51.83 -32.31
CA GLY A 311 36.27 -53.22 -31.88
C GLY A 311 34.88 -53.82 -32.15
N VAL A 312 34.50 -54.81 -31.35
CA VAL A 312 33.15 -55.40 -31.29
C VAL A 312 32.68 -55.56 -29.85
N PHE A 313 31.37 -55.77 -29.70
CA PHE A 313 30.75 -56.38 -28.53
C PHE A 313 29.73 -57.42 -29.01
N ALA A 314 29.12 -58.19 -28.12
CA ALA A 314 28.12 -59.19 -28.49
C ALA A 314 26.73 -58.82 -27.98
N ILE A 315 25.71 -59.36 -28.65
CA ILE A 315 24.32 -59.38 -28.19
C ILE A 315 23.85 -60.84 -28.12
N ALA A 316 23.22 -61.22 -27.02
CA ALA A 316 22.64 -62.55 -26.82
C ALA A 316 21.12 -62.46 -26.67
N ARG A 317 20.39 -63.40 -27.29
CA ARG A 317 18.93 -63.53 -27.19
C ARG A 317 18.56 -64.77 -26.38
N ARG A 318 17.54 -64.66 -25.51
CA ARG A 318 17.00 -65.82 -24.77
C ARG A 318 16.58 -66.99 -25.69
N THR A 319 16.65 -68.22 -25.18
CA THR A 319 16.17 -69.44 -25.84
C THR A 319 14.64 -69.49 -25.84
N GLU A 320 14.07 -70.49 -26.50
CA GLU A 320 12.62 -70.76 -26.47
C GLU A 320 12.11 -71.08 -25.04
N GLU A 321 12.95 -71.64 -24.18
CA GLU A 321 12.67 -71.88 -22.76
C GLU A 321 13.00 -70.70 -21.82
N GLY A 322 13.41 -69.55 -22.36
CA GLY A 322 13.62 -68.32 -21.58
C GLY A 322 14.91 -68.24 -20.76
N VAL A 323 15.85 -69.19 -20.91
CA VAL A 323 17.23 -69.03 -20.43
C VAL A 323 18.07 -68.23 -21.41
N TYR A 324 19.19 -67.67 -20.97
CA TYR A 324 20.21 -67.13 -21.87
C TYR A 324 21.13 -68.27 -22.39
N PRO A 325 21.79 -68.09 -23.56
CA PRO A 325 22.54 -69.15 -24.23
C PRO A 325 23.66 -69.78 -23.40
N LEU A 326 24.08 -71.01 -23.75
CA LEU A 326 25.19 -71.72 -23.11
C LEU A 326 26.51 -70.91 -23.10
N GLU A 327 26.72 -70.03 -24.07
CA GLU A 327 27.89 -69.14 -24.17
C GLU A 327 27.87 -67.99 -23.16
N THR A 328 26.75 -67.76 -22.48
CA THR A 328 26.56 -66.74 -21.42
C THR A 328 26.66 -67.31 -20.00
N ILE A 329 27.13 -68.55 -19.86
CA ILE A 329 27.32 -69.20 -18.56
C ILE A 329 28.63 -70.00 -18.49
N ASN A 330 29.26 -70.01 -17.33
CA ASN A 330 30.53 -70.70 -17.10
C ASN A 330 30.41 -72.21 -17.31
N SER A 331 31.20 -72.76 -18.24
CA SER A 331 31.36 -74.22 -18.42
C SER A 331 32.83 -74.60 -18.42
N THR A 332 33.20 -75.66 -17.69
CA THR A 332 34.59 -76.14 -17.60
C THR A 332 34.92 -77.18 -18.67
N LEU A 333 36.20 -77.52 -18.79
CA LEU A 333 36.71 -78.61 -19.62
C LEU A 333 35.94 -79.93 -19.46
N ASP A 334 35.46 -80.25 -18.25
CA ASP A 334 34.76 -81.51 -17.94
C ASP A 334 33.26 -81.49 -18.29
N ASP A 335 32.82 -80.46 -19.02
CA ASP A 335 31.42 -80.15 -19.33
C ASP A 335 30.53 -79.93 -18.10
N THR A 336 31.10 -79.59 -16.93
CA THR A 336 30.35 -78.99 -15.82
C THR A 336 29.94 -77.55 -16.19
N VAL A 337 28.65 -77.23 -16.08
CA VAL A 337 28.10 -75.86 -16.13
C VAL A 337 27.74 -75.41 -14.72
N TRP A 338 28.21 -74.25 -14.30
CA TRP A 338 27.93 -73.68 -12.99
C TRP A 338 26.75 -72.70 -13.05
N LEU A 339 25.65 -73.06 -12.41
CA LEU A 339 24.34 -72.42 -12.58
C LEU A 339 24.09 -71.29 -11.59
N GLN A 340 24.68 -71.40 -10.39
CA GLN A 340 24.61 -70.36 -9.36
C GLN A 340 25.49 -69.15 -9.70
N GLU A 341 26.59 -69.36 -10.43
CA GLU A 341 27.56 -68.32 -10.81
C GLU A 341 27.06 -67.34 -11.88
N GLN A 342 25.82 -67.49 -12.38
CA GLN A 342 25.20 -66.53 -13.31
C GLN A 342 24.25 -65.59 -12.55
N ALA A 343 24.67 -64.35 -12.35
CA ALA A 343 23.96 -63.32 -11.60
C ALA A 343 23.95 -61.99 -12.36
N PHE A 344 23.04 -61.85 -13.32
CA PHE A 344 22.81 -60.60 -14.07
C PHE A 344 21.31 -60.39 -14.33
N ASP A 345 20.97 -59.24 -14.92
CA ASP A 345 19.59 -58.85 -15.18
C ASP A 345 18.96 -59.68 -16.31
N ARG A 346 17.72 -60.12 -16.10
CA ARG A 346 16.98 -60.99 -17.04
C ARG A 346 15.59 -60.45 -17.36
N ASP A 347 15.34 -59.17 -17.09
CA ASP A 347 14.05 -58.55 -17.40
C ASP A 347 13.83 -58.51 -18.94
N ALA A 348 14.83 -58.06 -19.70
CA ALA A 348 14.85 -57.98 -21.17
C ALA A 348 15.06 -59.35 -21.88
N GLU A 349 14.54 -59.51 -23.12
CA GLU A 349 14.83 -60.65 -24.01
C GLU A 349 16.28 -60.68 -24.52
N TYR A 350 16.92 -59.51 -24.54
CA TYR A 350 18.29 -59.33 -24.99
C TYR A 350 19.22 -58.77 -23.90
N THR A 351 20.49 -59.19 -23.96
CA THR A 351 21.58 -58.61 -23.15
C THR A 351 22.81 -58.35 -24.01
N LEU A 352 23.50 -57.24 -23.75
CA LEU A 352 24.78 -56.92 -24.37
C LEU A 352 25.91 -57.52 -23.55
N LEU A 353 26.96 -58.00 -24.21
CA LEU A 353 28.10 -58.68 -23.59
C LEU A 353 29.39 -58.05 -24.10
N LEU A 354 30.11 -57.38 -23.20
CA LEU A 354 31.20 -56.46 -23.55
C LEU A 354 32.59 -57.12 -23.61
N SER A 355 32.66 -58.43 -23.35
CA SER A 355 33.88 -59.24 -23.30
C SER A 355 33.64 -60.62 -23.93
N LYS A 356 34.66 -61.18 -24.59
CA LYS A 356 34.66 -62.54 -25.13
C LYS A 356 35.96 -63.21 -24.70
N SER A 357 35.84 -64.38 -24.08
CA SER A 357 36.98 -65.13 -23.58
C SER A 357 37.62 -65.93 -24.71
N ILE A 358 38.94 -66.11 -24.64
CA ILE A 358 39.64 -67.15 -25.39
C ILE A 358 39.31 -68.50 -24.75
N THR A 359 38.78 -69.44 -25.53
CA THR A 359 38.42 -70.81 -25.13
C THR A 359 38.96 -71.82 -26.16
N ARG A 360 38.48 -73.07 -26.15
CA ARG A 360 38.89 -74.10 -27.12
C ARG A 360 38.32 -73.89 -28.52
N GLU A 361 37.16 -73.25 -28.62
CA GLU A 361 36.48 -72.96 -29.89
C GLU A 361 37.23 -71.87 -30.66
N ASN A 362 37.37 -70.69 -30.04
CA ASN A 362 38.03 -69.51 -30.61
C ASN A 362 39.52 -69.41 -30.24
N ARG A 363 40.18 -70.54 -29.99
CA ARG A 363 41.61 -70.62 -29.61
C ARG A 363 42.59 -69.95 -30.60
N ASP A 364 42.13 -69.79 -31.84
CA ASP A 364 42.87 -69.20 -32.96
C ASP A 364 42.54 -67.69 -33.15
N GLU A 365 41.60 -67.12 -32.36
CA GLU A 365 41.43 -65.66 -32.24
C GLU A 365 42.57 -65.03 -31.44
N ALA A 366 42.96 -63.79 -31.78
CA ALA A 366 44.00 -63.07 -31.05
C ALA A 366 43.54 -62.70 -29.62
N ALA A 367 44.26 -63.17 -28.61
CA ALA A 367 44.13 -62.67 -27.24
C ALA A 367 44.58 -61.19 -27.15
N TRP A 368 44.04 -60.45 -26.17
CA TRP A 368 44.33 -59.02 -25.98
C TRP A 368 45.82 -58.68 -25.82
N ASP A 369 46.62 -59.63 -25.30
CA ASP A 369 48.07 -59.50 -25.09
C ASP A 369 48.90 -60.13 -26.22
N GLY A 370 48.26 -60.52 -27.34
CA GLY A 370 48.88 -61.17 -28.48
C GLY A 370 49.33 -62.61 -28.23
N SER A 371 49.01 -63.21 -27.08
CA SER A 371 49.40 -64.59 -26.77
C SER A 371 48.50 -65.64 -27.44
N ALA A 372 49.11 -66.73 -27.89
CA ALA A 372 48.39 -67.90 -28.38
C ALA A 372 47.70 -68.69 -27.24
N TYR A 373 46.64 -69.42 -27.59
CA TYR A 373 45.95 -70.32 -26.67
C TYR A 373 46.86 -71.39 -26.06
N LYS A 374 46.59 -71.78 -24.81
CA LYS A 374 47.30 -72.87 -24.11
C LYS A 374 46.32 -73.90 -23.52
N PRO A 375 46.38 -75.18 -23.95
CA PRO A 375 45.50 -76.23 -23.42
C PRO A 375 45.92 -76.77 -22.04
N THR A 376 47.16 -76.48 -21.63
CA THR A 376 47.72 -76.78 -20.30
C THR A 376 48.69 -75.65 -19.90
N GLY A 377 49.07 -75.56 -18.62
CA GLY A 377 50.12 -74.63 -18.18
C GLY A 377 49.76 -73.14 -18.25
N ALA A 378 48.47 -72.80 -18.39
CA ALA A 378 47.97 -71.48 -18.02
C ALA A 378 48.01 -71.32 -16.48
N ALA A 379 48.19 -70.10 -15.99
CA ALA A 379 48.16 -69.81 -14.55
C ALA A 379 46.71 -69.76 -14.03
N GLY A 380 46.53 -70.03 -12.73
CA GLY A 380 45.23 -70.15 -12.08
C GLY A 380 44.29 -68.95 -12.33
N GLY A 381 43.07 -69.26 -12.79
CA GLY A 381 42.00 -68.33 -13.10
C GLY A 381 42.30 -67.34 -14.24
N VAL A 382 43.41 -67.50 -14.98
CA VAL A 382 43.75 -66.58 -16.07
C VAL A 382 42.82 -66.87 -17.25
N THR A 383 41.94 -65.91 -17.51
CA THR A 383 40.81 -66.02 -18.42
C THR A 383 40.88 -64.81 -19.35
N LYS A 384 41.56 -65.00 -20.50
CA LYS A 384 41.97 -63.91 -21.38
C LYS A 384 40.84 -63.43 -22.27
N ASN A 385 40.70 -62.11 -22.39
CA ASN A 385 39.81 -61.48 -23.35
C ASN A 385 40.39 -61.52 -24.77
N VAL A 386 39.49 -61.55 -25.76
CA VAL A 386 39.80 -61.46 -27.20
C VAL A 386 40.08 -60.01 -27.59
N ALA A 387 41.13 -59.75 -28.39
CA ALA A 387 41.66 -58.40 -28.64
C ALA A 387 40.67 -57.40 -29.29
N LYS A 388 39.67 -57.89 -30.05
CA LYS A 388 38.60 -57.07 -30.64
C LYS A 388 37.52 -56.64 -29.62
N TYR A 389 37.43 -57.27 -28.44
CA TYR A 389 36.42 -56.96 -27.42
C TYR A 389 36.88 -55.86 -26.48
N LYS A 390 36.68 -54.60 -26.88
CA LYS A 390 37.13 -53.41 -26.13
C LYS A 390 36.06 -52.81 -25.21
N GLY A 391 34.79 -53.21 -25.37
CA GLY A 391 33.63 -52.61 -24.70
C GLY A 391 32.88 -51.60 -25.56
N ILE A 392 31.97 -50.83 -24.94
CA ILE A 392 31.08 -49.87 -25.61
C ILE A 392 31.33 -48.42 -25.19
N GLU A 393 31.09 -47.51 -26.12
CA GLU A 393 31.08 -46.08 -25.89
C GLU A 393 29.92 -45.34 -26.58
N LYS A 394 29.48 -44.23 -25.99
CA LYS A 394 28.51 -43.31 -26.58
C LYS A 394 28.85 -41.86 -26.23
N ILE A 395 28.68 -40.98 -27.20
CA ILE A 395 28.81 -39.52 -27.05
C ILE A 395 27.42 -38.92 -26.85
N PHE A 396 27.34 -37.94 -25.97
CA PHE A 396 26.15 -37.19 -25.59
C PHE A 396 26.48 -35.69 -25.56
N THR A 397 25.50 -34.82 -25.79
CA THR A 397 25.69 -33.36 -25.67
C THR A 397 25.56 -32.92 -24.20
N ALA A 398 26.45 -32.04 -23.76
CA ALA A 398 26.40 -31.45 -22.43
C ALA A 398 25.19 -30.50 -22.33
N TYR A 399 24.35 -30.67 -21.30
CA TYR A 399 23.09 -29.96 -21.20
C TYR A 399 23.28 -28.45 -21.06
N SER A 400 24.26 -28.00 -20.26
CA SER A 400 24.67 -26.58 -20.24
C SER A 400 26.19 -26.43 -20.26
N SER A 401 26.74 -26.02 -21.40
CA SER A 401 28.17 -25.72 -21.53
C SER A 401 28.58 -24.45 -20.76
N LYS A 402 27.70 -23.44 -20.67
CA LYS A 402 27.98 -22.16 -19.97
C LYS A 402 28.01 -22.32 -18.45
N GLU A 403 27.09 -23.10 -17.88
CA GLU A 403 27.02 -23.31 -16.43
C GLU A 403 27.73 -24.58 -15.96
N GLY A 404 28.07 -25.48 -16.88
CA GLY A 404 28.48 -26.84 -16.57
C GLY A 404 27.26 -27.73 -16.26
N SER A 405 27.50 -29.03 -16.19
CA SER A 405 26.48 -30.03 -15.85
C SER A 405 27.17 -31.22 -15.17
N ASP A 406 26.47 -31.96 -14.32
CA ASP A 406 27.04 -33.14 -13.65
C ASP A 406 26.37 -34.41 -14.17
N VAL A 407 27.17 -35.40 -14.61
CA VAL A 407 26.68 -36.66 -15.19
C VAL A 407 26.50 -37.73 -14.11
N ILE A 408 25.42 -38.49 -14.20
CA ILE A 408 25.16 -39.71 -13.43
C ILE A 408 25.10 -40.89 -14.40
N VAL A 409 25.95 -41.89 -14.17
CA VAL A 409 25.94 -43.18 -14.88
C VAL A 409 25.29 -44.22 -13.98
N LYS A 410 24.16 -44.81 -14.39
CA LYS A 410 23.45 -45.85 -13.65
C LYS A 410 23.18 -47.06 -14.55
N PHE A 411 23.39 -48.28 -14.04
CA PHE A 411 22.94 -49.52 -14.70
C PHE A 411 22.88 -50.70 -13.71
N LYS A 412 22.41 -51.87 -14.16
CA LYS A 412 22.43 -53.14 -13.41
C LYS A 412 23.64 -54.00 -13.84
N PRO A 413 24.80 -53.93 -13.17
CA PRO A 413 25.92 -54.84 -13.41
C PRO A 413 25.61 -56.26 -12.94
N GLY A 414 26.32 -57.24 -13.49
CA GLY A 414 26.21 -58.63 -13.09
C GLY A 414 27.39 -59.46 -13.57
N TYR A 415 27.34 -60.77 -13.35
CA TYR A 415 28.35 -61.70 -13.80
C TYR A 415 27.72 -62.98 -14.35
N VAL A 416 28.51 -63.68 -15.16
CA VAL A 416 28.11 -64.87 -15.95
C VAL A 416 28.82 -66.15 -15.51
N GLY A 417 29.79 -66.01 -14.61
CA GLY A 417 30.69 -67.07 -14.19
C GLY A 417 31.64 -66.60 -13.10
N ASP A 418 32.30 -67.58 -12.48
CA ASP A 418 33.46 -67.41 -11.61
C ASP A 418 34.63 -68.26 -12.13
N SER A 419 35.84 -67.71 -12.14
CA SER A 419 37.06 -68.48 -12.44
C SER A 419 38.05 -68.40 -11.29
N GLU A 420 38.12 -69.48 -10.51
CA GLU A 420 39.02 -69.63 -9.35
C GLU A 420 38.90 -68.49 -8.31
N GLY A 421 37.66 -68.06 -8.04
CA GLY A 421 37.33 -66.95 -7.14
C GLY A 421 37.34 -65.57 -7.81
N SER A 422 37.55 -65.50 -9.13
CA SER A 422 37.63 -64.24 -9.89
C SER A 422 36.42 -64.07 -10.82
N LYS A 423 35.67 -62.99 -10.64
CA LYS A 423 34.56 -62.58 -11.50
C LYS A 423 35.00 -61.49 -12.48
N ALA A 424 34.17 -61.23 -13.50
CA ALA A 424 34.43 -60.23 -14.52
C ALA A 424 34.21 -58.81 -13.97
N ASN A 425 35.29 -58.04 -13.79
CA ASN A 425 35.22 -56.69 -13.21
C ASN A 425 34.91 -55.62 -14.27
N TYR A 426 34.09 -54.63 -13.91
CA TYR A 426 33.68 -53.53 -14.79
C TYR A 426 34.65 -52.35 -14.67
N LYS A 427 34.96 -51.70 -15.80
CA LYS A 427 35.63 -50.39 -15.86
C LYS A 427 34.70 -49.38 -16.53
N ILE A 428 34.46 -48.26 -15.82
CA ILE A 428 33.64 -47.13 -16.26
C ILE A 428 34.55 -45.91 -16.40
N GLN A 429 34.47 -45.23 -17.54
CA GLN A 429 35.12 -43.94 -17.76
C GLN A 429 34.12 -42.92 -18.28
N VAL A 430 34.32 -41.65 -17.94
CA VAL A 430 33.65 -40.52 -18.59
C VAL A 430 34.69 -39.48 -18.99
N TYR A 431 34.59 -39.01 -20.23
CA TYR A 431 35.43 -37.97 -20.80
C TYR A 431 34.54 -36.74 -21.07
N SER A 432 34.98 -35.56 -20.64
CA SER A 432 34.42 -34.32 -21.18
C SER A 432 35.04 -34.03 -22.54
N ILE A 433 34.29 -33.37 -23.41
CA ILE A 433 34.74 -32.95 -24.74
C ILE A 433 34.55 -31.45 -24.84
N THR A 434 35.57 -30.74 -25.31
CA THR A 434 35.52 -29.30 -25.60
C THR A 434 36.03 -29.09 -27.02
N GLY A 435 35.09 -28.90 -27.96
CA GLY A 435 35.36 -28.96 -29.40
C GLY A 435 35.94 -30.32 -29.79
N ASN A 436 37.22 -30.34 -30.15
CA ASN A 436 37.92 -31.57 -30.58
C ASN A 436 38.82 -32.19 -29.48
N GLN A 437 38.83 -31.65 -28.26
CA GLN A 437 39.67 -32.16 -27.16
C GLN A 437 38.86 -33.02 -26.18
N GLU A 438 39.20 -34.31 -26.08
CA GLU A 438 38.68 -35.21 -25.05
C GLU A 438 39.56 -35.17 -23.79
N THR A 439 38.95 -35.02 -22.61
CA THR A 439 39.62 -35.03 -21.31
C THR A 439 38.94 -36.03 -20.38
N LEU A 440 39.69 -37.00 -19.83
CA LEU A 440 39.17 -37.97 -18.86
C LEU A 440 38.82 -37.25 -17.54
N VAL A 441 37.53 -37.16 -17.21
CA VAL A 441 37.03 -36.53 -15.96
C VAL A 441 36.67 -37.54 -14.89
N TYR A 442 36.41 -38.80 -15.26
CA TYR A 442 36.06 -39.85 -14.31
C TYR A 442 36.58 -41.21 -14.76
N GLU A 443 37.15 -41.96 -13.82
CA GLU A 443 37.42 -43.39 -13.96
C GLU A 443 37.18 -44.12 -12.63
N THR A 444 36.50 -45.27 -12.71
CA THR A 444 36.47 -46.28 -11.65
C THR A 444 36.45 -47.69 -12.23
N THR A 445 36.97 -48.64 -11.47
CA THR A 445 36.67 -50.08 -11.62
C THR A 445 35.81 -50.57 -10.46
N PHE A 446 35.17 -51.72 -10.59
CA PHE A 446 34.53 -52.46 -9.50
C PHE A 446 34.29 -53.95 -9.82
N ASP A 447 34.19 -54.77 -8.79
CA ASP A 447 33.70 -56.15 -8.85
C ASP A 447 32.17 -56.14 -8.66
N PRO A 448 31.37 -56.72 -9.58
CA PRO A 448 29.92 -56.72 -9.48
C PRO A 448 29.37 -57.47 -8.25
N SER A 449 30.14 -58.37 -7.64
CA SER A 449 29.76 -59.16 -6.45
C SER A 449 30.13 -58.49 -5.11
N VAL A 450 30.84 -57.34 -5.15
CA VAL A 450 31.27 -56.60 -3.97
C VAL A 450 30.49 -55.29 -3.85
N ALA A 451 29.94 -55.02 -2.67
CA ALA A 451 29.23 -53.76 -2.41
C ALA A 451 30.22 -52.63 -2.11
N ALA A 452 29.95 -51.44 -2.63
CA ALA A 452 30.79 -50.25 -2.45
C ALA A 452 29.95 -48.97 -2.25
N ASN A 453 30.48 -48.02 -1.50
CA ASN A 453 29.93 -46.67 -1.37
C ASN A 453 31.09 -45.75 -1.01
N ASP A 454 31.65 -45.08 -2.01
CA ASP A 454 32.85 -44.25 -1.92
C ASP A 454 32.63 -42.86 -2.53
N ASP A 455 33.69 -42.09 -2.77
CA ASP A 455 33.66 -40.76 -3.39
C ASP A 455 33.25 -40.78 -4.87
N LYS A 456 33.31 -41.94 -5.54
CA LYS A 456 33.06 -42.08 -6.99
C LYS A 456 31.77 -42.83 -7.31
N LYS A 457 31.37 -43.83 -6.52
CA LYS A 457 30.26 -44.75 -6.86
C LYS A 457 29.48 -45.26 -5.65
N ILE A 458 28.30 -45.78 -5.95
CA ILE A 458 27.50 -46.68 -5.12
C ILE A 458 27.32 -47.98 -5.91
N VAL A 459 27.65 -49.11 -5.30
CA VAL A 459 27.47 -50.46 -5.86
C VAL A 459 26.69 -51.32 -4.87
N THR A 460 25.50 -51.74 -5.27
CA THR A 460 24.81 -52.87 -4.63
C THR A 460 25.29 -54.14 -5.33
N LYS A 461 25.78 -55.11 -4.58
CA LYS A 461 26.31 -56.35 -5.17
C LYS A 461 25.25 -57.19 -5.88
N ALA A 462 25.63 -57.76 -7.01
CA ALA A 462 25.01 -58.96 -7.56
C ALA A 462 25.24 -60.16 -6.63
N THR A 463 24.35 -61.15 -6.67
CA THR A 463 24.40 -62.33 -5.78
C THR A 463 24.12 -63.61 -6.52
N ASP A 464 24.88 -64.66 -6.20
CA ASP A 464 24.75 -66.00 -6.78
C ASP A 464 23.32 -66.57 -6.64
N GLY A 465 23.00 -67.52 -7.51
CA GLY A 465 21.72 -68.23 -7.50
C GLY A 465 21.53 -69.12 -6.27
N THR A 466 20.29 -69.51 -6.03
CA THR A 466 19.89 -70.47 -4.97
C THR A 466 19.49 -71.83 -5.52
N ASN A 467 19.27 -71.94 -6.83
CA ASN A 467 19.00 -73.22 -7.50
C ASN A 467 20.24 -74.12 -7.53
N LYS A 468 20.13 -75.33 -8.07
CA LYS A 468 21.21 -76.34 -8.04
C LYS A 468 22.55 -75.78 -8.54
N ALA A 469 23.61 -75.93 -7.75
CA ALA A 469 24.94 -75.35 -8.02
C ALA A 469 25.46 -75.59 -9.45
N LYS A 470 25.31 -76.82 -9.97
CA LYS A 470 25.82 -77.19 -11.29
C LYS A 470 25.11 -78.39 -11.92
N ILE A 471 25.27 -78.52 -13.24
CA ILE A 471 24.94 -79.69 -14.07
C ILE A 471 26.17 -80.12 -14.86
N ARG A 472 26.14 -81.31 -15.46
CA ARG A 472 27.08 -81.72 -16.52
C ARG A 472 26.33 -81.89 -17.83
N ILE A 473 26.93 -81.46 -18.95
CA ILE A 473 26.34 -81.49 -20.29
C ILE A 473 27.00 -82.52 -21.23
N SER A 474 27.88 -83.36 -20.70
CA SER A 474 28.35 -84.61 -21.30
C SER A 474 27.94 -85.83 -20.47
N LYS A 475 27.96 -87.03 -21.05
CA LYS A 475 27.79 -88.29 -20.30
C LYS A 475 29.04 -88.71 -19.54
N THR A 476 30.23 -88.50 -20.13
CA THR A 476 31.54 -88.83 -19.54
C THR A 476 32.37 -87.56 -19.26
N PRO A 477 33.17 -87.51 -18.17
CA PRO A 477 34.04 -86.37 -17.90
C PRO A 477 35.10 -86.18 -18.99
N ASN A 478 35.22 -84.95 -19.49
CA ASN A 478 36.25 -84.55 -20.44
C ASN A 478 37.52 -84.07 -19.73
N SER A 479 38.69 -84.34 -20.31
CA SER A 479 40.02 -84.06 -19.73
C SER A 479 41.08 -83.94 -20.83
N THR A 480 42.14 -83.16 -20.59
CA THR A 480 43.12 -82.78 -21.62
C THR A 480 44.00 -83.94 -22.05
N THR A 481 44.14 -84.14 -23.37
CA THR A 481 45.07 -85.09 -23.98
C THR A 481 46.11 -84.33 -24.78
N ILE A 482 47.36 -84.29 -24.30
CA ILE A 482 48.50 -83.73 -25.05
C ILE A 482 49.42 -84.90 -25.45
N ASP A 483 49.80 -84.97 -26.73
CA ASP A 483 50.87 -85.84 -27.22
C ASP A 483 51.90 -84.95 -27.92
N SER A 484 53.19 -85.12 -27.58
CA SER A 484 54.31 -84.46 -28.28
C SER A 484 54.21 -82.92 -28.39
N GLY A 485 53.44 -82.28 -27.50
CA GLY A 485 53.15 -80.84 -27.48
C GLY A 485 51.92 -80.41 -28.28
N ILE A 486 51.25 -81.33 -28.97
CA ILE A 486 50.03 -81.11 -29.76
C ILE A 486 48.80 -81.44 -28.91
N ASP A 487 47.75 -80.64 -29.04
CA ASP A 487 46.47 -80.88 -28.37
C ASP A 487 45.61 -81.88 -29.15
N HIS A 488 45.32 -83.02 -28.53
CA HIS A 488 44.44 -84.07 -29.03
C HIS A 488 43.18 -84.24 -28.16
N THR A 489 42.87 -83.23 -27.34
CA THR A 489 41.69 -83.22 -26.47
C THR A 489 40.41 -83.21 -27.32
N THR A 490 39.50 -84.14 -27.05
CA THR A 490 38.23 -84.29 -27.77
C THR A 490 37.05 -84.28 -26.81
N ARG A 491 35.95 -83.59 -27.18
CA ARG A 491 34.74 -83.46 -26.37
C ARG A 491 33.88 -84.73 -26.51
N LYS A 492 33.94 -85.62 -25.53
CA LYS A 492 33.21 -86.90 -25.52
C LYS A 492 31.78 -86.71 -25.06
N GLU A 493 30.86 -87.38 -25.75
CA GLU A 493 29.44 -87.55 -25.38
C GLU A 493 28.70 -86.28 -24.93
N PHE A 494 29.03 -85.14 -25.53
CA PHE A 494 28.27 -83.89 -25.38
C PHE A 494 26.82 -84.09 -25.84
N ILE A 495 25.85 -83.62 -25.05
CA ILE A 495 24.41 -83.77 -25.36
C ILE A 495 23.91 -82.81 -26.45
N GLY A 496 24.75 -81.88 -26.90
CA GLY A 496 24.39 -80.82 -27.85
C GLY A 496 23.87 -79.57 -27.14
N LYS A 497 24.22 -78.39 -27.68
CA LYS A 497 23.91 -77.07 -27.07
C LYS A 497 22.42 -76.92 -26.72
N ARG A 498 21.53 -77.23 -27.66
CA ARG A 498 20.08 -77.07 -27.50
C ARG A 498 19.51 -77.92 -26.35
N GLU A 499 20.05 -79.12 -26.12
CA GLU A 499 19.64 -80.00 -25.01
C GLU A 499 20.31 -79.61 -23.68
N ALA A 500 21.52 -79.06 -23.72
CA ALA A 500 22.15 -78.41 -22.56
C ALA A 500 21.32 -77.21 -22.06
N GLU A 501 20.81 -76.39 -22.97
CA GLU A 501 19.94 -75.24 -22.66
C GLU A 501 18.58 -75.67 -22.10
N LYS A 502 17.95 -76.71 -22.67
CA LYS A 502 16.75 -77.36 -22.07
C LYS A 502 17.03 -77.92 -20.68
N LEU A 503 18.23 -78.45 -20.44
CA LEU A 503 18.64 -78.95 -19.12
C LEU A 503 18.84 -77.80 -18.12
N MET A 504 19.43 -76.68 -18.55
CA MET A 504 19.52 -75.44 -17.76
C MET A 504 18.13 -74.87 -17.43
N ALA A 505 17.18 -74.90 -18.38
CA ALA A 505 15.87 -74.28 -18.20
C ALA A 505 14.89 -75.05 -17.28
N LYS A 506 15.24 -76.26 -16.82
CA LYS A 506 14.39 -76.97 -15.85
C LYS A 506 14.33 -76.21 -14.52
N PRO A 507 13.18 -76.18 -13.81
CA PRO A 507 13.00 -75.35 -12.61
C PRO A 507 14.08 -75.51 -11.54
N GLU A 508 14.63 -76.72 -11.35
CA GLU A 508 15.67 -77.01 -10.37
C GLU A 508 17.08 -76.59 -10.81
N ASN A 509 17.32 -76.44 -12.11
CA ASN A 509 18.60 -76.03 -12.71
C ASN A 509 18.61 -74.55 -13.15
N LEU A 510 17.44 -73.89 -13.20
CA LEU A 510 17.28 -72.54 -13.76
C LEU A 510 18.24 -71.52 -13.12
N PRO A 511 19.15 -70.89 -13.88
CA PRO A 511 20.07 -69.88 -13.34
C PRO A 511 19.31 -68.66 -12.80
N ASN A 512 19.39 -68.43 -11.48
CA ASN A 512 18.53 -67.50 -10.76
C ASN A 512 19.27 -66.47 -9.87
N GLY A 513 20.59 -66.30 -10.06
CA GLY A 513 21.36 -65.24 -9.39
C GLY A 513 20.88 -63.83 -9.79
N LYS A 514 20.99 -62.86 -8.89
CA LYS A 514 20.43 -61.51 -9.06
C LYS A 514 21.48 -60.50 -9.47
N ALA A 515 21.09 -59.58 -10.36
CA ALA A 515 21.90 -58.43 -10.72
C ALA A 515 22.18 -57.51 -9.52
N GLY A 516 23.28 -56.75 -9.61
CA GLY A 516 23.57 -55.64 -8.73
C GLY A 516 23.02 -54.32 -9.26
N THR A 517 23.42 -53.22 -8.64
CA THR A 517 23.18 -51.86 -9.15
C THR A 517 24.47 -51.06 -9.09
N PHE A 518 24.82 -50.35 -10.16
CA PHE A 518 25.86 -49.32 -10.16
C PHE A 518 25.21 -47.95 -10.34
N THR A 519 25.64 -46.98 -9.54
CA THR A 519 25.33 -45.55 -9.73
C THR A 519 26.59 -44.75 -9.42
N SER A 520 27.05 -43.89 -10.34
CA SER A 520 28.13 -42.95 -10.00
C SER A 520 27.66 -41.89 -9.00
N LYS A 521 28.59 -41.27 -8.27
CA LYS A 521 28.37 -39.93 -7.71
C LYS A 521 28.31 -38.91 -8.87
N PRO A 522 27.90 -37.65 -8.64
CA PRO A 522 27.91 -36.62 -9.69
C PRO A 522 29.30 -36.46 -10.32
N ILE A 523 29.38 -36.64 -11.63
CA ILE A 523 30.60 -36.50 -12.43
C ILE A 523 30.60 -35.10 -13.04
N GLU A 524 31.40 -34.20 -12.50
CA GLU A 524 31.47 -32.82 -12.99
C GLU A 524 32.01 -32.74 -14.43
N LEU A 525 31.21 -32.16 -15.33
CA LEU A 525 31.70 -31.65 -16.61
C LEU A 525 32.17 -30.20 -16.42
N PRO A 526 33.38 -29.84 -16.89
CA PRO A 526 33.90 -28.48 -16.79
C PRO A 526 33.08 -27.51 -17.65
N LYS A 527 33.01 -26.24 -17.23
CA LYS A 527 32.45 -25.16 -18.04
C LYS A 527 33.20 -25.07 -19.38
N GLY A 528 32.46 -24.91 -20.47
CA GLY A 528 32.97 -24.96 -21.84
C GLY A 528 32.86 -26.32 -22.52
N ALA A 529 32.62 -27.41 -21.78
CA ALA A 529 32.33 -28.71 -22.41
C ALA A 529 31.00 -28.66 -23.17
N ASP A 530 31.03 -29.03 -24.45
CA ASP A 530 29.88 -29.11 -25.33
C ASP A 530 29.36 -30.55 -25.48
N HIS A 531 30.23 -31.54 -25.32
CA HIS A 531 29.88 -32.97 -25.34
C HIS A 531 30.55 -33.73 -24.20
N TYR A 532 30.11 -34.97 -23.95
CA TYR A 532 30.79 -35.93 -23.09
C TYR A 532 30.64 -37.35 -23.63
N LYS A 533 31.60 -38.22 -23.32
CA LYS A 533 31.65 -39.61 -23.79
C LYS A 533 31.74 -40.56 -22.62
N VAL A 534 30.84 -41.54 -22.56
CA VAL A 534 30.82 -42.59 -21.54
C VAL A 534 31.39 -43.88 -22.15
N ARG A 535 32.33 -44.54 -21.48
CA ARG A 535 32.88 -45.86 -21.85
C ARG A 535 32.57 -46.90 -20.77
N ILE A 536 32.13 -48.09 -21.17
CA ILE A 536 31.94 -49.27 -20.31
C ILE A 536 32.70 -50.45 -20.90
N SER A 537 33.55 -51.10 -20.10
CA SER A 537 34.51 -52.13 -20.56
C SER A 537 34.88 -53.13 -19.45
N LEU A 538 35.59 -54.20 -19.82
CA LEU A 538 36.24 -55.13 -18.88
C LEU A 538 37.48 -54.48 -18.22
N ALA A 539 37.55 -54.50 -16.89
CA ALA A 539 38.61 -53.86 -16.13
C ALA A 539 39.95 -54.60 -16.15
N ASP A 540 39.93 -55.93 -16.06
CA ASP A 540 41.12 -56.78 -16.14
C ASP A 540 40.96 -57.76 -17.31
N GLN A 541 41.77 -57.53 -18.34
CA GLN A 541 41.74 -58.27 -19.60
C GLN A 541 42.24 -59.73 -19.46
N ASN A 542 42.83 -60.09 -18.32
CA ASN A 542 43.19 -61.47 -17.94
C ASN A 542 42.16 -62.13 -17.01
N ARG A 543 41.04 -61.46 -16.69
CA ARG A 543 39.98 -61.98 -15.80
C ARG A 543 38.59 -61.77 -16.41
N THR A 544 38.29 -62.44 -17.53
CA THR A 544 36.94 -62.43 -18.13
C THR A 544 35.90 -63.16 -17.28
N GLY A 545 36.30 -63.89 -16.23
CA GLY A 545 35.42 -64.59 -15.29
C GLY A 545 34.82 -65.90 -15.83
N MET A 546 35.31 -66.38 -16.98
CA MET A 546 34.78 -67.57 -17.67
C MET A 546 35.92 -68.52 -18.01
N SER A 547 35.74 -69.83 -17.75
CA SER A 547 36.75 -70.87 -17.95
C SER A 547 37.50 -70.78 -19.30
N TYR A 548 38.81 -70.52 -19.24
CA TYR A 548 39.74 -70.54 -20.38
C TYR A 548 39.86 -71.92 -21.04
N GLN A 549 39.44 -73.00 -20.34
CA GLN A 549 39.39 -74.36 -20.87
C GLN A 549 37.98 -74.79 -21.32
N ALA A 550 37.03 -73.86 -21.42
CA ALA A 550 35.69 -74.14 -21.94
C ALA A 550 35.73 -74.67 -23.37
N TRP A 551 34.76 -75.52 -23.69
CA TRP A 551 34.59 -76.07 -25.03
C TRP A 551 33.95 -75.10 -26.01
N ASP A 552 32.92 -74.37 -25.56
CA ASP A 552 32.18 -73.39 -26.36
C ASP A 552 32.80 -71.98 -26.23
N GLU A 553 32.39 -71.03 -27.07
CA GLU A 553 32.69 -69.61 -26.83
C GLU A 553 32.10 -69.14 -25.48
N LYS A 554 32.73 -68.17 -24.81
CA LYS A 554 32.25 -67.65 -23.52
C LYS A 554 32.30 -66.12 -23.45
N TYR A 555 31.14 -65.51 -23.32
CA TYR A 555 30.95 -64.06 -23.30
C TYR A 555 30.67 -63.55 -21.88
N SER A 556 31.16 -62.36 -21.54
CA SER A 556 31.01 -61.77 -20.20
C SER A 556 30.85 -60.26 -20.20
N ILE A 557 30.77 -59.66 -19.00
CA ILE A 557 30.36 -58.26 -18.76
C ILE A 557 28.97 -57.99 -19.37
N PRO A 558 27.88 -58.54 -18.77
CA PRO A 558 26.51 -58.31 -19.23
C PRO A 558 26.02 -56.87 -18.95
N VAL A 559 25.26 -56.29 -19.87
CA VAL A 559 24.59 -54.99 -19.73
C VAL A 559 23.19 -55.05 -20.36
N THR A 560 22.17 -54.72 -19.58
CA THR A 560 20.74 -54.73 -19.98
C THR A 560 20.17 -53.32 -20.08
N GLY A 561 18.96 -53.21 -20.65
CA GLY A 561 18.37 -51.91 -21.00
C GLY A 561 17.72 -51.13 -19.87
N ALA A 562 16.67 -51.69 -19.25
CA ALA A 562 15.65 -50.92 -18.51
C ALA A 562 16.18 -49.96 -17.44
N ASP A 563 17.25 -50.32 -16.73
CA ASP A 563 17.86 -49.50 -15.68
C ASP A 563 19.13 -48.74 -16.13
N PHE A 564 19.54 -48.86 -17.39
CA PHE A 564 20.74 -48.24 -17.95
C PHE A 564 20.48 -46.78 -18.34
N SER A 565 20.63 -45.91 -17.35
CA SER A 565 20.40 -44.47 -17.39
C SER A 565 21.73 -43.72 -17.49
N ILE A 566 21.76 -42.72 -18.38
CA ILE A 566 22.82 -41.71 -18.41
C ILE A 566 22.11 -40.37 -18.26
N ALA A 567 22.17 -39.77 -17.08
CA ALA A 567 21.44 -38.55 -16.76
C ALA A 567 22.36 -37.38 -16.46
N GLN A 568 21.89 -36.15 -16.71
CA GLN A 568 22.56 -34.91 -16.33
C GLN A 568 21.75 -34.16 -15.26
N ASP A 569 22.41 -33.78 -14.17
CA ASP A 569 21.85 -32.97 -13.09
C ASP A 569 21.82 -31.47 -13.49
N THR A 570 20.67 -30.81 -13.29
CA THR A 570 20.45 -29.42 -13.74
C THR A 570 20.77 -28.36 -12.70
N SER A 571 21.30 -28.74 -11.53
CA SER A 571 21.40 -27.87 -10.35
C SER A 571 22.32 -26.67 -10.54
N LYS A 572 23.31 -26.77 -11.44
CA LYS A 572 24.17 -25.64 -11.87
C LYS A 572 23.36 -24.56 -12.61
N VAL A 573 22.48 -24.99 -13.52
CA VAL A 573 21.54 -24.10 -14.23
C VAL A 573 20.51 -23.53 -13.26
N ALA A 574 19.95 -24.35 -12.39
CA ALA A 574 18.95 -23.93 -11.41
C ALA A 574 19.50 -22.87 -10.42
N ARG A 575 20.76 -23.05 -9.97
CA ARG A 575 21.47 -22.07 -9.14
C ARG A 575 21.69 -20.74 -9.87
N ASN A 576 22.10 -20.78 -11.14
CA ASN A 576 22.27 -19.57 -11.96
C ASN A 576 20.95 -18.80 -12.10
N LEU A 577 19.85 -19.48 -12.43
CA LEU A 577 18.53 -18.87 -12.52
C LEU A 577 18.07 -18.27 -11.18
N LEU A 578 18.24 -18.98 -10.06
CA LEU A 578 17.85 -18.45 -8.75
C LEU A 578 18.71 -17.26 -8.33
N GLN A 579 20.00 -17.25 -8.64
CA GLN A 579 20.89 -16.10 -8.41
C GLN A 579 20.36 -14.87 -9.17
N ARG A 580 20.09 -15.00 -10.48
CA ARG A 580 19.58 -13.91 -11.32
C ARG A 580 18.19 -13.40 -10.88
N ILE A 581 17.37 -14.27 -10.29
CA ILE A 581 16.09 -13.88 -9.65
C ILE A 581 16.36 -13.10 -8.36
N TYR A 582 17.21 -13.65 -7.48
CA TYR A 582 17.60 -13.02 -6.21
C TYR A 582 18.19 -11.62 -6.43
N ASP A 583 19.08 -11.46 -7.42
CA ASP A 583 19.72 -10.17 -7.72
C ASP A 583 18.70 -9.12 -8.17
N LYS A 584 17.70 -9.50 -8.99
CA LYS A 584 16.62 -8.60 -9.41
C LYS A 584 15.69 -8.23 -8.26
N LEU A 585 15.34 -9.19 -7.40
CA LEU A 585 14.54 -8.94 -6.18
C LEU A 585 15.30 -8.08 -5.16
N LYS A 586 16.62 -8.25 -5.06
CA LYS A 586 17.47 -7.41 -4.21
C LYS A 586 17.62 -5.99 -4.75
N ALA A 587 17.50 -5.79 -6.07
CA ALA A 587 17.44 -4.47 -6.69
C ALA A 587 16.07 -3.77 -6.48
N THR A 588 14.96 -4.50 -6.38
CA THR A 588 13.63 -3.92 -6.06
C THR A 588 13.36 -3.77 -4.56
N GLU A 589 14.16 -4.39 -3.70
CA GLU A 589 13.94 -4.52 -2.25
C GLU A 589 13.55 -3.21 -1.53
N SER A 590 14.17 -2.08 -1.86
CA SER A 590 13.83 -0.78 -1.25
C SER A 590 12.45 -0.25 -1.66
N ALA A 591 11.99 -0.58 -2.88
CA ALA A 591 10.64 -0.26 -3.33
C ALA A 591 9.62 -1.26 -2.75
N ASP A 592 9.94 -2.56 -2.76
CA ASP A 592 9.11 -3.62 -2.19
C ASP A 592 8.75 -3.34 -0.72
N LYS A 593 9.72 -2.88 0.07
CA LYS A 593 9.57 -2.56 1.50
C LYS A 593 8.92 -1.20 1.79
N ASN A 594 8.74 -0.32 0.80
CA ASN A 594 8.27 1.04 1.04
C ASN A 594 6.84 1.06 1.61
N GLY A 595 6.64 1.74 2.74
CA GLY A 595 5.34 1.82 3.43
C GLY A 595 4.71 0.46 3.79
N LYS A 596 5.52 -0.59 3.98
CA LYS A 596 5.06 -1.93 4.41
C LYS A 596 5.21 -2.13 5.91
N THR A 597 4.41 -3.04 6.47
CA THR A 597 4.46 -3.37 7.90
C THR A 597 5.76 -4.08 8.26
N ALA A 598 6.39 -3.66 9.36
CA ALA A 598 7.71 -4.14 9.79
C ALA A 598 7.81 -5.66 9.95
N GLN A 599 6.75 -6.35 10.37
CA GLN A 599 6.73 -7.81 10.44
C GLN A 599 6.88 -8.44 9.03
N THR A 600 6.07 -8.01 8.06
CA THR A 600 6.15 -8.59 6.70
C THR A 600 7.48 -8.27 6.01
N ILE A 601 8.07 -7.12 6.31
CA ILE A 601 9.43 -6.77 5.89
C ILE A 601 10.45 -7.77 6.44
N GLN A 602 10.45 -8.01 7.76
CA GLN A 602 11.38 -8.95 8.40
C GLN A 602 11.21 -10.39 7.87
N GLU A 603 9.98 -10.81 7.58
CA GLU A 603 9.71 -12.12 6.98
C GLU A 603 10.23 -12.24 5.54
N TYR A 604 10.22 -11.16 4.74
CA TYR A 604 10.81 -11.13 3.39
C TYR A 604 12.34 -11.07 3.42
N GLU A 605 12.92 -10.22 4.27
CA GLU A 605 14.37 -10.11 4.46
C GLU A 605 15.00 -11.42 4.96
N ALA A 606 14.31 -12.13 5.85
CA ALA A 606 14.74 -13.45 6.31
C ALA A 606 14.70 -14.53 5.20
N GLU A 607 13.73 -14.46 4.28
CA GLU A 607 13.64 -15.38 3.15
C GLU A 607 14.70 -15.10 2.09
N LEU A 608 15.03 -13.82 1.84
CA LEU A 608 16.17 -13.41 1.02
C LEU A 608 17.49 -13.98 1.57
N GLU A 609 17.74 -13.91 2.88
CA GLU A 609 19.01 -14.42 3.44
C GLU A 609 19.07 -15.96 3.46
N LYS A 610 17.94 -16.67 3.60
CA LYS A 610 17.88 -18.13 3.35
C LYS A 610 18.23 -18.48 1.90
N VAL A 611 17.66 -17.76 0.92
CA VAL A 611 17.95 -17.97 -0.51
C VAL A 611 19.42 -17.73 -0.81
N ARG A 612 20.01 -16.66 -0.27
CA ARG A 612 21.45 -16.39 -0.34
C ARG A 612 22.28 -17.52 0.27
N THR A 613 21.88 -18.05 1.43
CA THR A 613 22.55 -19.18 2.10
C THR A 613 22.50 -20.44 1.23
N LEU A 614 21.34 -20.74 0.63
CA LEU A 614 21.16 -21.89 -0.27
C LEU A 614 21.96 -21.74 -1.57
N LEU A 615 22.07 -20.53 -2.12
CA LEU A 615 22.90 -20.22 -3.29
C LEU A 615 24.39 -20.48 -3.05
N ALA A 616 24.85 -20.43 -1.79
CA ALA A 616 26.22 -20.78 -1.40
C ALA A 616 26.46 -22.28 -1.13
N ASP A 617 25.40 -23.09 -0.92
CA ASP A 617 25.55 -24.51 -0.58
C ASP A 617 25.82 -25.39 -1.83
N PRO A 618 26.98 -26.06 -1.96
CA PRO A 618 27.26 -26.96 -3.09
C PRO A 618 26.44 -28.26 -3.08
N ALA A 619 25.84 -28.64 -1.95
CA ALA A 619 24.97 -29.81 -1.85
C ALA A 619 23.52 -29.55 -2.31
N ALA A 620 23.09 -28.28 -2.40
CA ALA A 620 21.78 -27.89 -2.90
C ALA A 620 21.54 -28.35 -4.36
N ARG A 621 20.32 -28.78 -4.66
CA ARG A 621 19.89 -29.28 -5.97
C ARG A 621 18.69 -28.52 -6.54
N THR A 622 18.36 -28.72 -7.81
CA THR A 622 17.24 -28.06 -8.52
C THR A 622 15.94 -28.04 -7.72
N ALA A 623 15.58 -29.12 -7.01
CA ALA A 623 14.40 -29.17 -6.15
C ALA A 623 14.45 -28.15 -4.99
N ASN A 624 15.60 -27.98 -4.34
CA ASN A 624 15.79 -26.98 -3.29
C ASN A 624 15.63 -25.55 -3.85
N PHE A 625 16.20 -25.29 -5.03
CA PHE A 625 16.11 -23.97 -5.67
C PHE A 625 14.69 -23.62 -6.13
N LYS A 626 13.91 -24.60 -6.63
CA LYS A 626 12.48 -24.40 -6.91
C LYS A 626 11.65 -24.09 -5.65
N GLN A 627 11.91 -24.80 -4.55
CA GLN A 627 11.22 -24.55 -3.27
C GLN A 627 11.55 -23.16 -2.72
N ALA A 628 12.84 -22.81 -2.66
CA ALA A 628 13.28 -21.50 -2.17
C ALA A 628 12.76 -20.33 -3.03
N LEU A 629 12.61 -20.53 -4.35
CA LEU A 629 11.92 -19.58 -5.23
C LEU A 629 10.44 -19.40 -4.82
N GLN A 630 9.72 -20.50 -4.59
CA GLN A 630 8.31 -20.47 -4.22
C GLN A 630 8.11 -19.74 -2.88
N ASP A 631 8.94 -20.04 -1.88
CA ASP A 631 8.86 -19.45 -0.55
C ASP A 631 9.21 -17.94 -0.58
N LEU A 632 10.24 -17.55 -1.33
CA LEU A 632 10.63 -16.14 -1.50
C LEU A 632 9.53 -15.32 -2.18
N LEU A 633 8.95 -15.81 -3.27
CA LEU A 633 7.84 -15.12 -3.95
C LEU A 633 6.58 -15.05 -3.07
N ALA A 634 6.31 -16.09 -2.27
CA ALA A 634 5.23 -16.05 -1.29
C ALA A 634 5.46 -14.98 -0.21
N LYS A 635 6.70 -14.77 0.25
CA LYS A 635 7.03 -13.69 1.18
C LYS A 635 6.99 -12.29 0.55
N GLN A 636 7.48 -12.12 -0.68
CA GLN A 636 7.38 -10.83 -1.39
C GLN A 636 5.91 -10.44 -1.61
N SER A 637 5.08 -11.37 -2.12
CA SER A 637 3.64 -11.14 -2.32
C SER A 637 2.85 -10.95 -1.01
N GLY A 638 3.41 -11.40 0.13
CA GLY A 638 2.86 -11.21 1.48
C GLY A 638 3.12 -9.84 2.11
N LEU A 639 3.80 -8.91 1.43
CA LEU A 639 4.15 -7.57 1.95
C LEU A 639 2.93 -6.65 2.12
N LYS A 640 2.39 -6.61 3.34
CA LYS A 640 1.20 -5.82 3.70
C LYS A 640 1.56 -4.34 3.91
N THR A 641 0.80 -3.44 3.29
CA THR A 641 0.92 -1.99 3.47
C THR A 641 0.59 -1.59 4.92
N ASP A 642 1.39 -0.70 5.51
CA ASP A 642 1.13 -0.16 6.84
C ASP A 642 0.00 0.88 6.78
N LYS A 643 -0.93 0.80 7.73
CA LYS A 643 -2.08 1.72 7.87
C LYS A 643 -2.17 2.36 9.25
N THR A 644 -1.21 2.11 10.15
CA THR A 644 -1.24 2.58 11.55
C THR A 644 -1.38 4.10 11.66
N GLY A 645 -0.60 4.86 10.89
CA GLY A 645 -0.70 6.33 10.84
C GLY A 645 -2.09 6.83 10.44
N LEU A 646 -2.69 6.25 9.38
CA LEU A 646 -4.04 6.61 8.93
C LEU A 646 -5.11 6.23 9.95
N THR A 647 -5.00 5.07 10.59
CA THR A 647 -5.91 4.65 11.68
C THR A 647 -5.86 5.64 12.85
N ASN A 648 -4.67 6.06 13.26
CA ASN A 648 -4.48 6.99 14.37
C ASN A 648 -5.04 8.38 14.02
N SER A 649 -4.63 8.97 12.90
CA SER A 649 -5.13 10.30 12.47
C SER A 649 -6.65 10.32 12.24
N LYS A 650 -7.25 9.21 11.79
CA LYS A 650 -8.71 9.06 11.72
C LYS A 650 -9.34 9.11 13.12
N ALA A 651 -8.84 8.33 14.08
CA ALA A 651 -9.39 8.29 15.43
C ALA A 651 -9.30 9.65 16.15
N GLU A 652 -8.24 10.42 15.91
CA GLU A 652 -8.13 11.80 16.40
C GLU A 652 -9.14 12.75 15.72
N LEU A 653 -9.47 12.52 14.44
CA LEU A 653 -10.50 13.29 13.73
C LEU A 653 -11.92 12.90 14.17
N ASP A 654 -12.20 11.62 14.44
CA ASP A 654 -13.45 11.17 15.05
C ASP A 654 -13.66 11.87 16.41
N ALA A 655 -12.61 11.97 17.24
CA ALA A 655 -12.67 12.63 18.54
C ALA A 655 -13.11 14.10 18.42
N LEU A 656 -12.49 14.88 17.50
CA LEU A 656 -12.88 16.27 17.25
C LEU A 656 -14.30 16.41 16.67
N ILE A 657 -14.75 15.47 15.82
CA ILE A 657 -16.11 15.47 15.26
C ILE A 657 -17.16 15.23 16.36
N ASN A 658 -16.84 14.42 17.37
CA ASN A 658 -17.75 14.10 18.48
C ASN A 658 -17.91 15.25 19.49
N GLU A 659 -17.09 16.29 19.44
CA GLU A 659 -17.27 17.49 20.27
C GLU A 659 -18.40 18.42 19.75
N ASP A 660 -19.11 19.08 20.67
CA ASP A 660 -20.01 20.19 20.37
C ASP A 660 -19.71 21.45 21.21
N PRO A 661 -18.78 22.30 20.76
CA PRO A 661 -18.44 23.57 21.39
C PRO A 661 -19.32 24.76 20.96
N THR A 662 -20.46 24.52 20.28
CA THR A 662 -21.25 25.59 19.62
C THR A 662 -22.18 26.38 20.55
N VAL A 663 -22.46 25.86 21.75
CA VAL A 663 -23.39 26.49 22.71
C VAL A 663 -22.88 27.87 23.14
N GLY A 664 -23.72 28.91 22.97
CA GLY A 664 -23.39 30.29 23.33
C GLY A 664 -22.43 31.00 22.36
N LYS A 665 -22.27 30.49 21.13
CA LYS A 665 -21.39 31.07 20.10
C LYS A 665 -22.15 31.86 19.03
N THR A 666 -21.47 32.77 18.34
CA THR A 666 -22.05 33.55 17.23
C THR A 666 -22.37 32.68 16.02
N GLU A 667 -23.51 32.94 15.36
CA GLU A 667 -24.09 32.07 14.32
C GLU A 667 -23.15 31.81 13.12
N ASP A 668 -22.46 32.84 12.61
CA ASP A 668 -21.47 32.70 11.52
C ASP A 668 -20.32 31.76 11.91
N THR A 669 -19.84 31.84 13.14
CA THR A 669 -18.75 30.97 13.63
C THR A 669 -19.22 29.54 13.84
N VAL A 670 -20.47 29.34 14.27
CA VAL A 670 -21.11 28.02 14.38
C VAL A 670 -21.30 27.41 12.99
N ASN A 671 -21.73 28.19 12.01
CA ASN A 671 -21.87 27.76 10.62
C ASN A 671 -20.51 27.38 10.00
N ALA A 672 -19.45 28.13 10.28
CA ALA A 672 -18.08 27.79 9.87
C ALA A 672 -17.58 26.49 10.52
N TYR A 673 -17.77 26.31 11.83
CA TYR A 673 -17.43 25.06 12.53
C TYR A 673 -18.20 23.86 11.98
N ASN A 674 -19.52 23.98 11.82
CA ASN A 674 -20.36 22.92 11.29
C ASN A 674 -19.98 22.54 9.85
N THR A 675 -19.64 23.52 9.00
CA THR A 675 -19.14 23.28 7.64
C THR A 675 -17.82 22.48 7.66
N ALA A 676 -16.88 22.83 8.56
CA ALA A 676 -15.65 22.08 8.73
C ALA A 676 -15.90 20.66 9.29
N LYS A 677 -16.89 20.50 10.18
CA LYS A 677 -17.28 19.22 10.80
C LYS A 677 -17.91 18.25 9.81
N GLU A 678 -18.77 18.73 8.90
CA GLU A 678 -19.27 17.90 7.79
C GLU A 678 -18.17 17.56 6.78
N ALA A 679 -17.29 18.50 6.46
CA ALA A 679 -16.13 18.25 5.59
C ALA A 679 -15.14 17.23 6.18
N ALA A 680 -15.08 17.11 7.51
CA ALA A 680 -14.30 16.10 8.22
C ALA A 680 -14.98 14.72 8.22
N LYS A 681 -16.30 14.65 8.47
CA LYS A 681 -17.09 13.40 8.36
C LYS A 681 -17.00 12.77 6.97
N ALA A 682 -17.05 13.59 5.92
CA ALA A 682 -16.87 13.14 4.55
C ALA A 682 -15.49 12.46 4.34
N GLU A 683 -14.41 13.09 4.81
CA GLU A 683 -13.06 12.53 4.68
C GLU A 683 -12.87 11.25 5.51
N ILE A 684 -13.49 11.14 6.70
CA ILE A 684 -13.51 9.89 7.46
C ILE A 684 -14.17 8.75 6.67
N THR A 685 -15.16 9.07 5.84
CA THR A 685 -15.86 8.09 4.99
C THR A 685 -14.97 7.61 3.83
N GLU A 686 -14.13 8.49 3.26
CA GLU A 686 -13.10 8.11 2.29
C GLU A 686 -11.94 7.33 2.93
N ALA A 687 -11.49 7.75 4.12
CA ALA A 687 -10.45 7.08 4.89
C ALA A 687 -10.83 5.64 5.26
N LEU A 688 -12.10 5.40 5.59
CA LEU A 688 -12.62 4.04 5.85
C LEU A 688 -12.51 3.11 4.64
N LYS A 689 -12.62 3.61 3.40
CA LYS A 689 -12.43 2.78 2.19
C LYS A 689 -10.99 2.29 2.11
N VAL A 690 -10.02 3.20 2.27
CA VAL A 690 -8.59 2.90 2.20
C VAL A 690 -8.13 2.03 3.38
N LEU A 691 -8.74 2.18 4.56
CA LEU A 691 -8.50 1.30 5.70
C LEU A 691 -9.01 -0.14 5.45
N ASN A 692 -10.21 -0.29 4.88
CA ASN A 692 -10.85 -1.59 4.67
C ASN A 692 -10.33 -2.35 3.43
N ASP A 693 -9.74 -1.66 2.44
CA ASP A 693 -9.18 -2.29 1.23
C ASP A 693 -7.84 -2.99 1.53
N GLU A 694 -7.81 -4.33 1.59
CA GLU A 694 -6.57 -5.10 1.82
C GLU A 694 -5.49 -4.89 0.73
N SER A 695 -5.87 -4.43 -0.47
CA SER A 695 -4.95 -4.16 -1.59
C SER A 695 -4.35 -2.76 -1.60
N ALA A 696 -4.76 -1.87 -0.69
CA ALA A 696 -4.39 -0.47 -0.67
C ALA A 696 -2.85 -0.24 -0.70
N THR A 697 -2.40 0.65 -1.59
CA THR A 697 -0.97 0.95 -1.78
C THR A 697 -0.44 1.94 -0.73
N PRO A 698 0.89 1.97 -0.47
CA PRO A 698 1.51 2.98 0.39
C PRO A 698 1.13 4.43 0.02
N GLU A 699 1.05 4.72 -1.27
CA GLU A 699 0.73 6.03 -1.83
C GLU A 699 -0.73 6.41 -1.56
N GLN A 700 -1.66 5.45 -1.70
CA GLN A 700 -3.07 5.64 -1.37
C GLN A 700 -3.26 5.91 0.14
N VAL A 701 -2.53 5.19 0.99
CA VAL A 701 -2.55 5.43 2.45
C VAL A 701 -1.98 6.80 2.79
N SER A 702 -0.82 7.18 2.23
CA SER A 702 -0.18 8.49 2.48
C SER A 702 -1.04 9.66 2.01
N ALA A 703 -1.53 9.62 0.76
CA ALA A 703 -2.38 10.67 0.19
C ALA A 703 -3.73 10.81 0.91
N THR A 704 -4.17 9.78 1.64
CA THR A 704 -5.38 9.83 2.47
C THR A 704 -5.08 10.33 3.89
N LEU A 705 -3.94 9.93 4.46
CA LEU A 705 -3.41 10.45 5.73
C LEU A 705 -3.20 11.97 5.68
N GLU A 706 -2.63 12.49 4.58
CA GLU A 706 -2.47 13.94 4.34
C GLU A 706 -3.81 14.67 4.37
N LYS A 707 -4.84 14.16 3.69
CA LYS A 707 -6.18 14.77 3.69
C LYS A 707 -6.84 14.73 5.06
N VAL A 708 -6.80 13.59 5.76
CA VAL A 708 -7.34 13.44 7.12
C VAL A 708 -6.68 14.46 8.06
N ASN A 709 -5.35 14.60 7.99
CA ASN A 709 -4.62 15.59 8.78
C ASN A 709 -4.98 17.04 8.38
N ALA A 710 -5.19 17.33 7.09
CA ALA A 710 -5.65 18.63 6.63
C ALA A 710 -7.07 18.96 7.12
N LYS A 711 -8.01 18.00 7.13
CA LYS A 711 -9.34 18.18 7.73
C LYS A 711 -9.28 18.36 9.24
N LYS A 712 -8.43 17.60 9.94
CA LYS A 712 -8.16 17.75 11.38
C LYS A 712 -7.71 19.17 11.72
N ALA A 713 -6.73 19.69 10.97
CA ALA A 713 -6.26 21.07 11.13
C ALA A 713 -7.34 22.11 10.80
N ALA A 714 -8.16 21.89 9.77
CA ALA A 714 -9.25 22.79 9.40
C ALA A 714 -10.38 22.82 10.46
N LEU A 715 -10.79 21.66 10.99
CA LEU A 715 -11.80 21.54 12.04
C LEU A 715 -11.32 22.16 13.35
N GLN A 716 -10.07 21.89 13.75
CA GLN A 716 -9.46 22.51 14.93
C GLN A 716 -9.41 24.04 14.78
N LYS A 717 -8.95 24.56 13.64
CA LYS A 717 -8.95 26.01 13.37
C LYS A 717 -10.36 26.62 13.42
N ALA A 718 -11.39 25.91 12.95
CA ALA A 718 -12.77 26.38 13.00
C ALA A 718 -13.34 26.38 14.43
N LYS A 719 -12.97 25.38 15.25
CA LYS A 719 -13.28 25.31 16.69
C LYS A 719 -12.62 26.46 17.46
N ASP A 720 -11.35 26.74 17.19
CA ASP A 720 -10.61 27.85 17.82
C ASP A 720 -11.13 29.24 17.38
N GLY A 721 -11.85 29.32 16.26
CA GLY A 721 -12.53 30.52 15.76
C GLY A 721 -13.91 30.81 16.36
N LEU A 722 -14.39 30.04 17.34
CA LEU A 722 -15.74 30.18 17.91
C LEU A 722 -15.86 31.34 18.91
N ILE A 723 -16.39 32.47 18.43
CA ILE A 723 -16.61 33.70 19.21
C ILE A 723 -17.85 33.57 20.11
N GLU A 724 -17.77 34.06 21.35
CA GLU A 724 -18.90 34.09 22.30
C GLU A 724 -19.95 35.12 21.89
N GLY A 725 -21.20 34.66 21.71
CA GLY A 725 -22.33 35.50 21.33
C GLY A 725 -22.91 36.24 22.53
N ALA A 726 -23.42 37.46 22.31
CA ALA A 726 -24.15 38.21 23.34
C ALA A 726 -25.51 37.57 23.63
N THR A 727 -25.91 37.54 24.90
CA THR A 727 -27.20 36.94 25.28
C THR A 727 -28.40 37.81 24.85
N THR A 728 -29.60 37.24 24.88
CA THR A 728 -30.85 37.97 24.62
C THR A 728 -31.05 39.11 25.62
N GLU A 729 -30.65 38.90 26.87
CA GLU A 729 -30.75 39.84 27.98
C GLU A 729 -29.74 40.99 27.84
N GLU A 730 -28.48 40.68 27.48
CA GLU A 730 -27.46 41.71 27.18
C GLU A 730 -27.92 42.61 26.02
N LYS A 731 -28.45 42.02 24.93
CA LYS A 731 -29.03 42.77 23.79
C LYS A 731 -30.28 43.56 24.18
N ALA A 732 -31.16 43.01 25.00
CA ALA A 732 -32.36 43.69 25.47
C ALA A 732 -32.03 44.90 26.38
N LYS A 733 -31.04 44.77 27.26
CA LYS A 733 -30.51 45.89 28.06
C LYS A 733 -29.95 46.99 27.16
N LEU A 734 -29.06 46.63 26.22
CA LEU A 734 -28.45 47.58 25.29
C LEU A 734 -29.51 48.36 24.51
N LYS A 735 -30.55 47.69 24.01
CA LYS A 735 -31.68 48.36 23.35
C LYS A 735 -32.44 49.29 24.31
N THR A 736 -32.84 48.80 25.49
CA THR A 736 -33.64 49.58 26.45
C THR A 736 -32.90 50.83 26.92
N ASP A 737 -31.59 50.73 27.18
CA ASP A 737 -30.78 51.88 27.59
C ASP A 737 -30.55 52.87 26.43
N ALA A 738 -30.30 52.39 25.21
CA ALA A 738 -30.14 53.25 24.02
C ALA A 738 -31.44 53.99 23.66
N ASP A 739 -32.58 53.30 23.71
CA ASP A 739 -33.92 53.89 23.54
C ASP A 739 -34.21 54.94 24.63
N SER A 740 -33.65 54.80 25.84
CA SER A 740 -33.83 55.75 26.95
C SER A 740 -33.04 57.06 26.82
N LEU A 741 -32.19 57.22 25.79
CA LEU A 741 -31.40 58.43 25.53
C LEU A 741 -32.23 59.56 24.87
N VAL A 742 -33.31 59.95 25.54
CA VAL A 742 -34.27 60.98 25.10
C VAL A 742 -34.10 62.31 25.84
N LYS A 743 -34.67 63.39 25.31
CA LYS A 743 -34.64 64.71 25.97
C LYS A 743 -35.56 64.72 27.19
N ALA A 744 -35.12 65.36 28.28
CA ALA A 744 -35.87 65.47 29.52
C ALA A 744 -37.02 66.49 29.42
N ASP A 745 -38.08 66.29 30.19
CA ASP A 745 -39.21 67.21 30.27
C ASP A 745 -38.83 68.53 30.98
N THR A 746 -39.08 69.64 30.29
CA THR A 746 -38.83 71.01 30.76
C THR A 746 -40.06 71.68 31.37
N THR A 747 -41.21 70.98 31.44
CA THR A 747 -42.47 71.52 31.96
C THR A 747 -42.35 71.88 33.45
N GLY A 748 -42.83 73.07 33.82
CA GLY A 748 -42.79 73.58 35.20
C GLY A 748 -41.38 73.93 35.74
N LYS A 749 -40.36 74.00 34.87
CA LYS A 749 -38.98 74.37 35.23
C LYS A 749 -38.71 75.87 34.99
N THR A 750 -37.78 76.43 35.75
CA THR A 750 -37.38 77.85 35.60
C THR A 750 -36.69 78.10 34.25
N PRO A 751 -36.94 79.23 33.54
CA PRO A 751 -36.36 79.49 32.22
C PRO A 751 -34.83 79.40 32.16
N LYS A 752 -34.14 79.96 33.16
CA LYS A 752 -32.67 79.93 33.28
C LYS A 752 -32.11 78.51 33.46
N SER A 753 -32.88 77.60 34.07
CA SER A 753 -32.50 76.18 34.17
C SER A 753 -32.71 75.42 32.87
N ILE A 754 -33.75 75.78 32.10
CA ILE A 754 -34.03 75.23 30.77
C ILE A 754 -32.95 75.66 29.77
N GLU A 755 -32.50 76.92 29.84
CA GLU A 755 -31.38 77.43 29.03
C GLU A 755 -30.09 76.63 29.31
N ALA A 756 -29.67 76.54 30.57
CA ALA A 756 -28.48 75.77 30.97
C ALA A 756 -28.57 74.28 30.58
N TYR A 757 -29.75 73.66 30.73
CA TYR A 757 -30.02 72.31 30.26
C TYR A 757 -29.84 72.18 28.74
N ASN A 758 -30.43 73.08 27.95
CA ASN A 758 -30.34 73.05 26.50
C ASN A 758 -28.89 73.22 26.00
N THR A 759 -28.11 74.13 26.60
CA THR A 759 -26.69 74.32 26.25
C THR A 759 -25.88 73.04 26.52
N LYS A 760 -26.05 72.40 27.68
CA LYS A 760 -25.37 71.14 28.01
C LYS A 760 -25.87 69.98 27.13
N TYR A 761 -27.16 69.93 26.81
CA TYR A 761 -27.76 68.91 25.96
C TYR A 761 -27.22 68.96 24.52
N GLU A 762 -27.18 70.14 23.89
CA GLU A 762 -26.62 70.29 22.54
C GLU A 762 -25.12 69.95 22.51
N ALA A 763 -24.37 70.24 23.58
CA ALA A 763 -22.96 69.85 23.69
C ALA A 763 -22.72 68.33 23.77
N ILE A 764 -23.67 67.54 24.29
CA ILE A 764 -23.57 66.06 24.37
C ILE A 764 -24.36 65.33 23.26
N LYS A 765 -25.11 66.06 22.43
CA LYS A 765 -25.99 65.54 21.38
C LYS A 765 -25.28 64.62 20.38
N ALA A 766 -24.09 65.01 19.92
CA ALA A 766 -23.28 64.17 19.03
C ALA A 766 -22.86 62.84 19.69
N GLN A 767 -22.58 62.85 20.99
CA GLN A 767 -22.24 61.65 21.77
C GLN A 767 -23.46 60.74 21.98
N LEU A 768 -24.64 61.32 22.23
CA LEU A 768 -25.90 60.57 22.34
C LEU A 768 -26.25 59.86 21.03
N GLU A 769 -26.19 60.55 19.89
CA GLU A 769 -26.50 59.94 18.59
C GLU A 769 -25.41 58.95 18.14
N ALA A 770 -24.14 59.18 18.47
CA ALA A 770 -23.09 58.19 18.24
C ALA A 770 -23.31 56.90 19.05
N ALA A 771 -23.65 57.00 20.34
CA ALA A 771 -23.95 55.85 21.19
C ALA A 771 -25.18 55.07 20.71
N LYS A 772 -26.26 55.76 20.30
CA LYS A 772 -27.44 55.13 19.66
C LYS A 772 -27.08 54.41 18.37
N THR A 773 -26.30 55.06 17.50
CA THR A 773 -25.90 54.51 16.20
C THR A 773 -25.07 53.25 16.38
N GLU A 774 -24.09 53.27 17.28
CA GLU A 774 -23.24 52.11 17.56
C GLU A 774 -24.03 50.96 18.22
N ALA A 775 -24.93 51.27 19.16
CA ALA A 775 -25.85 50.29 19.73
C ALA A 775 -26.74 49.66 18.65
N ALA A 776 -27.30 50.45 17.75
CA ALA A 776 -28.11 49.97 16.63
C ALA A 776 -27.31 49.10 15.66
N VAL A 777 -26.07 49.46 15.33
CA VAL A 777 -25.16 48.67 14.48
C VAL A 777 -24.84 47.30 15.11
N VAL A 778 -24.59 47.24 16.43
CA VAL A 778 -24.34 45.97 17.12
C VAL A 778 -25.62 45.13 17.22
N LEU A 779 -26.76 45.74 17.57
CA LEU A 779 -28.06 45.04 17.64
C LEU A 779 -28.51 44.49 16.28
N ALA A 780 -28.21 45.20 15.18
CA ALA A 780 -28.51 44.74 13.82
C ALA A 780 -27.77 43.44 13.42
N LYS A 781 -26.71 43.04 14.14
CA LYS A 781 -26.04 41.75 13.93
C LYS A 781 -26.82 40.56 14.50
N GLY A 782 -27.86 40.77 15.32
CA GLY A 782 -28.73 39.71 15.83
C GLY A 782 -27.98 38.63 16.62
N ASN A 783 -27.80 37.45 16.03
CA ASN A 783 -27.06 36.32 16.61
C ASN A 783 -25.54 36.39 16.36
N ASN A 784 -25.09 37.26 15.46
CA ASN A 784 -23.68 37.56 15.18
C ASN A 784 -23.13 38.74 15.98
N ALA A 785 -23.94 39.32 16.87
CA ALA A 785 -23.45 40.25 17.88
C ALA A 785 -22.61 39.49 18.90
N SER A 786 -21.29 39.71 18.93
CA SER A 786 -20.45 39.11 19.96
C SER A 786 -20.67 39.80 21.31
N LYS A 787 -20.42 39.06 22.39
CA LYS A 787 -20.52 39.56 23.77
C LYS A 787 -19.68 40.81 24.01
N ALA A 788 -18.45 40.82 23.48
CA ALA A 788 -17.54 41.95 23.59
C ALA A 788 -18.08 43.22 22.90
N GLU A 789 -18.72 43.09 21.74
CA GLU A 789 -19.31 44.23 21.02
C GLU A 789 -20.52 44.82 21.75
N VAL A 790 -21.40 43.96 22.30
CA VAL A 790 -22.56 44.42 23.08
C VAL A 790 -22.10 45.11 24.37
N GLN A 791 -21.07 44.60 25.05
CA GLN A 791 -20.50 45.22 26.25
C GLN A 791 -19.78 46.56 25.93
N ALA A 792 -19.09 46.65 24.80
CA ALA A 792 -18.47 47.90 24.34
C ALA A 792 -19.52 48.98 23.99
N ALA A 793 -20.57 48.60 23.25
CA ALA A 793 -21.67 49.50 22.91
C ALA A 793 -22.46 49.93 24.17
N GLN A 794 -22.73 48.99 25.08
CA GLN A 794 -23.38 49.28 26.37
C GLN A 794 -22.58 50.27 27.19
N THR A 795 -21.25 50.12 27.25
CA THR A 795 -20.37 51.06 27.97
C THR A 795 -20.50 52.49 27.43
N LYS A 796 -20.60 52.65 26.11
CA LYS A 796 -20.81 53.97 25.47
C LYS A 796 -22.20 54.55 25.74
N VAL A 797 -23.24 53.70 25.71
CA VAL A 797 -24.61 54.07 26.08
C VAL A 797 -24.70 54.49 27.55
N ASP A 798 -24.08 53.76 28.47
CA ASP A 798 -24.09 54.05 29.91
C ASP A 798 -23.36 55.38 30.21
N VAL A 799 -22.23 55.67 29.55
CA VAL A 799 -21.53 56.96 29.65
C VAL A 799 -22.38 58.10 29.09
N ALA A 800 -23.04 57.92 27.94
CA ALA A 800 -23.92 58.93 27.36
C ALA A 800 -25.17 59.18 28.23
N LYS A 801 -25.72 58.12 28.85
CA LYS A 801 -26.81 58.18 29.82
C LYS A 801 -26.42 58.96 31.08
N ALA A 802 -25.21 58.75 31.60
CA ALA A 802 -24.69 59.49 32.75
C ALA A 802 -24.53 61.01 32.46
N GLU A 803 -24.03 61.40 31.29
CA GLU A 803 -23.96 62.81 30.90
C GLU A 803 -25.35 63.44 30.67
N LEU A 804 -26.31 62.67 30.17
CA LEU A 804 -27.71 63.09 30.02
C LEU A 804 -28.39 63.30 31.38
N THR A 805 -28.13 62.45 32.37
CA THR A 805 -28.59 62.64 33.76
C THR A 805 -28.00 63.91 34.37
N LYS A 806 -26.68 64.14 34.27
CA LYS A 806 -26.02 65.38 34.73
C LYS A 806 -26.57 66.63 34.06
N ALA A 807 -26.99 66.53 32.80
CA ALA A 807 -27.69 67.62 32.13
C ALA A 807 -29.07 67.87 32.76
N ALA A 808 -29.87 66.81 32.95
CA ALA A 808 -31.22 66.92 33.53
C ALA A 808 -31.22 67.46 34.98
N GLU A 809 -30.17 67.16 35.77
CA GLU A 809 -29.95 67.72 37.12
C GLU A 809 -29.87 69.26 37.16
N LEU A 810 -29.61 69.92 36.02
CA LEU A 810 -29.62 71.39 35.93
C LEU A 810 -31.04 71.98 36.04
N LEU A 811 -32.09 71.21 35.75
CA LEU A 811 -33.49 71.67 35.67
C LEU A 811 -34.12 71.90 37.06
N LYS A 812 -34.37 73.16 37.41
CA LYS A 812 -34.97 73.57 38.69
C LYS A 812 -36.46 73.85 38.55
N ALA A 813 -37.28 73.32 39.45
CA ALA A 813 -38.72 73.62 39.52
C ALA A 813 -38.99 75.06 40.01
N LEU A 814 -40.20 75.56 39.74
CA LEU A 814 -40.75 76.80 40.31
C LEU A 814 -41.29 76.55 41.72
N ASP A 815 -41.12 77.48 42.67
CA ASP A 815 -41.50 77.27 44.09
C ASP A 815 -42.99 77.51 44.40
N ARG A 816 -43.86 76.98 43.53
CA ARG A 816 -45.32 77.16 43.60
C ARG A 816 -45.94 76.57 44.87
N GLU A 817 -45.41 75.46 45.39
CA GLU A 817 -46.01 74.77 46.55
C GLU A 817 -45.74 75.52 47.86
N THR A 818 -44.55 76.09 48.05
CA THR A 818 -44.27 76.97 49.20
C THR A 818 -45.13 78.23 49.14
N ALA A 819 -45.25 78.84 47.95
CA ALA A 819 -46.11 80.00 47.74
C ALA A 819 -47.61 79.72 48.02
N LYS A 820 -48.14 78.58 47.56
CA LYS A 820 -49.52 78.13 47.90
C LYS A 820 -49.69 77.90 49.40
N LYS A 821 -48.68 77.36 50.08
CA LYS A 821 -48.72 77.15 51.53
C LYS A 821 -48.80 78.49 52.27
N GLU A 822 -47.97 79.48 51.93
CA GLU A 822 -48.04 80.81 52.55
C GLU A 822 -49.41 81.49 52.37
N ILE A 823 -50.03 81.37 51.18
CA ILE A 823 -51.41 81.83 50.94
C ILE A 823 -52.42 81.10 51.84
N THR A 824 -52.26 79.78 52.00
CA THR A 824 -53.15 78.94 52.82
C THR A 824 -53.02 79.27 54.31
N ASP A 825 -51.80 79.47 54.81
CA ASP A 825 -51.51 79.87 56.19
C ASP A 825 -52.08 81.27 56.48
N ALA A 826 -51.91 82.23 55.56
CA ALA A 826 -52.47 83.58 55.67
C ALA A 826 -54.00 83.56 55.65
N ALA A 827 -54.62 82.79 54.75
CA ALA A 827 -56.06 82.61 54.69
C ALA A 827 -56.60 81.96 55.98
N LYS A 828 -55.89 80.98 56.55
CA LYS A 828 -56.25 80.39 57.84
C LYS A 828 -56.22 81.42 58.97
N LYS A 829 -55.11 82.14 59.13
CA LYS A 829 -54.94 83.24 60.12
C LYS A 829 -56.13 84.22 60.04
N ALA A 830 -56.50 84.63 58.82
CA ALA A 830 -57.64 85.50 58.56
C ALA A 830 -58.97 84.86 59.01
N THR A 831 -59.26 83.61 58.64
CA THR A 831 -60.51 82.93 59.05
C THR A 831 -60.61 82.66 60.56
N ASP A 832 -59.48 82.41 61.24
CA ASP A 832 -59.42 82.21 62.69
C ASP A 832 -59.70 83.54 63.43
N ALA A 833 -59.16 84.66 62.94
CA ALA A 833 -59.42 86.00 63.49
C ALA A 833 -60.90 86.42 63.33
N ILE A 834 -61.52 86.09 62.19
CA ILE A 834 -62.97 86.33 61.97
C ILE A 834 -63.81 85.48 62.93
N GLU A 835 -63.43 84.23 63.20
CA GLU A 835 -64.13 83.38 64.16
C GLU A 835 -64.03 83.92 65.60
N ALA A 836 -62.86 84.42 66.00
CA ALA A 836 -62.63 84.99 67.33
C ALA A 836 -63.37 86.32 67.58
N SER A 837 -63.89 86.98 66.54
CA SER A 837 -64.55 88.29 66.69
C SER A 837 -65.83 88.22 67.53
N ALA A 838 -65.89 89.03 68.59
CA ALA A 838 -67.10 89.25 69.38
C ALA A 838 -68.06 90.31 68.78
N ARG A 839 -67.64 91.01 67.71
CA ARG A 839 -68.39 92.09 67.06
C ARG A 839 -69.22 91.63 65.83
N LEU A 840 -69.18 90.33 65.48
CA LEU A 840 -69.88 89.75 64.31
C LEU A 840 -70.86 88.63 64.72
N THR A 841 -72.02 88.58 64.06
CA THR A 841 -72.96 87.44 64.21
C THR A 841 -72.46 86.18 63.48
N PRO A 842 -72.99 84.98 63.78
CA PRO A 842 -72.62 83.74 63.08
C PRO A 842 -72.77 83.82 61.55
N GLU A 843 -73.83 84.50 61.07
CA GLU A 843 -74.13 84.68 59.65
C GLU A 843 -73.09 85.59 58.99
N GLN A 844 -72.73 86.70 59.65
CA GLN A 844 -71.69 87.62 59.16
C GLN A 844 -70.32 86.93 59.14
N LYS A 845 -69.99 86.11 60.16
CA LYS A 845 -68.75 85.31 60.17
C LYS A 845 -68.70 84.33 59.00
N ALA A 846 -69.82 83.72 58.61
CA ALA A 846 -69.87 82.84 57.45
C ALA A 846 -69.63 83.61 56.14
N GLU A 847 -70.23 84.79 55.97
CA GLU A 847 -70.06 85.61 54.76
C GLU A 847 -68.62 86.14 54.61
N GLU A 848 -68.02 86.65 55.68
CA GLU A 848 -66.66 87.22 55.66
C GLU A 848 -65.59 86.13 55.45
N LYS A 849 -65.76 84.94 56.06
CA LYS A 849 -64.90 83.78 55.74
C LYS A 849 -65.02 83.35 54.28
N ALA A 850 -66.20 83.44 53.67
CA ALA A 850 -66.37 83.15 52.25
C ALA A 850 -65.64 84.17 51.34
N LYS A 851 -65.57 85.45 51.76
CA LYS A 851 -64.77 86.49 51.08
C LYS A 851 -63.27 86.17 51.16
N VAL A 852 -62.74 85.85 52.34
CA VAL A 852 -61.34 85.40 52.51
C VAL A 852 -61.04 84.16 51.65
N ALA A 853 -61.90 83.14 51.67
CA ALA A 853 -61.73 81.93 50.88
C ALA A 853 -61.73 82.19 49.36
N LYS A 854 -62.57 83.12 48.88
CA LYS A 854 -62.60 83.55 47.47
C LYS A 854 -61.29 84.22 47.06
N VAL A 855 -60.72 85.09 47.90
CA VAL A 855 -59.44 85.76 47.63
C VAL A 855 -58.29 84.76 47.66
N ALA A 856 -58.23 83.87 48.66
CA ALA A 856 -57.21 82.83 48.75
C ALA A 856 -57.22 81.91 47.51
N LYS A 857 -58.40 81.51 47.02
CA LYS A 857 -58.56 80.72 45.79
C LYS A 857 -58.12 81.47 44.51
N ALA A 858 -58.30 82.80 44.47
CA ALA A 858 -57.78 83.60 43.36
C ALA A 858 -56.24 83.69 43.40
N ALA A 859 -55.66 83.81 44.59
CA ALA A 859 -54.21 83.83 44.79
C ALA A 859 -53.53 82.49 44.42
N THR A 860 -54.09 81.34 44.85
CA THR A 860 -53.54 80.04 44.44
C THR A 860 -53.65 79.81 42.94
N ALA A 861 -54.77 80.20 42.31
CA ALA A 861 -54.91 80.15 40.86
C ALA A 861 -53.91 81.06 40.12
N ALA A 862 -53.54 82.22 40.67
CA ALA A 862 -52.49 83.06 40.12
C ALA A 862 -51.10 82.39 40.24
N ILE A 863 -50.81 81.71 41.35
CA ILE A 863 -49.56 80.95 41.56
C ILE A 863 -49.47 79.72 40.62
N ASP A 864 -50.57 79.02 40.36
CA ASP A 864 -50.59 77.88 39.42
C ASP A 864 -50.32 78.31 37.97
N ASN A 865 -50.82 79.49 37.57
CA ASN A 865 -50.59 80.07 36.25
C ASN A 865 -49.24 80.82 36.12
N ALA A 866 -48.51 81.04 37.22
CA ALA A 866 -47.26 81.78 37.24
C ALA A 866 -46.12 81.01 36.51
N THR A 867 -45.59 81.59 35.44
CA THR A 867 -44.59 80.94 34.54
C THR A 867 -43.13 81.23 34.90
N THR A 868 -42.88 82.23 35.75
CA THR A 868 -41.54 82.56 36.27
C THR A 868 -41.55 82.67 37.80
N GLU A 869 -40.38 82.59 38.42
CA GLU A 869 -40.25 82.67 39.89
C GLU A 869 -40.63 84.05 40.42
N GLU A 870 -40.35 85.11 39.66
CA GLU A 870 -40.80 86.48 39.94
C GLU A 870 -42.33 86.55 39.91
N SER A 871 -42.99 85.86 38.97
CA SER A 871 -44.46 85.82 38.91
C SER A 871 -45.10 84.96 40.01
N VAL A 872 -44.42 83.91 40.49
CA VAL A 872 -44.85 83.11 41.65
C VAL A 872 -44.85 83.96 42.91
N ASN A 873 -43.72 84.65 43.18
CA ASN A 873 -43.61 85.53 44.34
C ASN A 873 -44.54 86.75 44.22
N SER A 874 -44.68 87.34 43.04
CA SER A 874 -45.66 88.41 42.80
C SER A 874 -47.10 87.95 43.07
N ALA A 875 -47.50 86.75 42.64
CA ALA A 875 -48.83 86.21 42.90
C ALA A 875 -49.05 85.90 44.39
N LYS A 876 -48.01 85.40 45.08
CA LYS A 876 -47.99 85.16 46.52
C LYS A 876 -48.18 86.43 47.34
N ASP A 877 -47.38 87.46 47.07
CA ASP A 877 -47.38 88.68 47.88
C ASP A 877 -48.63 89.52 47.65
N ASN A 878 -49.09 89.65 46.39
CA ASN A 878 -50.38 90.27 46.07
C ASN A 878 -51.55 89.50 46.69
N GLY A 879 -51.50 88.16 46.69
CA GLY A 879 -52.52 87.31 47.29
C GLY A 879 -52.61 87.45 48.80
N LYS A 880 -51.46 87.50 49.48
CA LYS A 880 -51.35 87.75 50.93
C LYS A 880 -51.89 89.13 51.30
N LEU A 881 -51.49 90.17 50.57
CA LEU A 881 -52.02 91.53 50.74
C LEU A 881 -53.54 91.59 50.55
N ALA A 882 -54.07 90.89 49.54
CA ALA A 882 -55.51 90.84 49.30
C ALA A 882 -56.28 90.11 50.42
N ILE A 883 -55.68 89.11 51.08
CA ILE A 883 -56.25 88.44 52.26
C ILE A 883 -56.30 89.40 53.45
N GLU A 884 -55.21 90.10 53.77
CA GLU A 884 -55.17 91.01 54.92
C GLU A 884 -56.06 92.26 54.68
N LYS A 885 -56.19 92.73 53.42
CA LYS A 885 -57.23 93.70 53.03
C LYS A 885 -58.64 93.22 53.35
N ALA A 886 -58.96 91.95 53.07
CA ALA A 886 -60.26 91.39 53.40
C ALA A 886 -60.49 91.39 54.92
N VAL A 887 -59.48 91.03 55.73
CA VAL A 887 -59.54 91.10 57.20
C VAL A 887 -59.79 92.53 57.70
N ALA A 888 -59.07 93.51 57.15
CA ALA A 888 -59.24 94.91 57.53
C ALA A 888 -60.64 95.45 57.16
N ILE A 889 -61.18 95.09 56.00
CA ILE A 889 -62.56 95.40 55.59
C ILE A 889 -63.57 94.71 56.53
N THR A 890 -63.35 93.44 56.89
CA THR A 890 -64.17 92.73 57.87
C THR A 890 -64.20 93.46 59.22
N ALA A 891 -63.04 93.94 59.70
CA ALA A 891 -62.94 94.68 60.97
C ALA A 891 -63.69 96.03 60.92
N ILE A 892 -63.57 96.78 59.81
CA ILE A 892 -64.35 98.01 59.60
C ILE A 892 -65.86 97.74 59.55
N ASN A 893 -66.30 96.68 58.87
CA ASN A 893 -67.71 96.29 58.81
C ASN A 893 -68.24 95.83 60.17
N ALA A 894 -67.41 95.14 60.97
CA ALA A 894 -67.75 94.76 62.35
C ALA A 894 -67.93 96.00 63.25
N GLU A 895 -67.06 97.01 63.12
CA GLU A 895 -67.19 98.24 63.89
C GLU A 895 -68.38 99.07 63.47
N LYS A 896 -68.62 99.20 62.16
CA LYS A 896 -69.81 99.82 61.59
C LYS A 896 -71.08 99.21 62.22
N ALA A 897 -71.20 97.88 62.20
CA ALA A 897 -72.35 97.18 62.76
C ALA A 897 -72.47 97.34 64.30
N ALA A 898 -71.35 97.33 65.03
CA ALA A 898 -71.35 97.56 66.47
C ALA A 898 -71.79 98.99 66.84
N LYS A 899 -71.30 100.00 66.10
CA LYS A 899 -71.63 101.41 66.29
C LYS A 899 -73.07 101.73 65.88
N GLU A 900 -73.56 101.15 64.78
CA GLU A 900 -74.98 101.25 64.38
C GLU A 900 -75.91 100.66 65.46
N GLN A 901 -75.51 99.58 66.14
CA GLN A 901 -76.24 99.04 67.29
C GLN A 901 -76.14 99.92 68.56
N GLU A 902 -75.04 100.65 68.77
CA GLU A 902 -74.93 101.63 69.87
C GLU A 902 -75.94 102.78 69.66
N VAL A 903 -75.99 103.31 68.44
CA VAL A 903 -76.96 104.34 68.01
C VAL A 903 -78.41 103.86 68.19
N ASP A 904 -78.75 102.63 67.76
CA ASP A 904 -80.09 102.06 67.96
C ASP A 904 -80.51 102.02 69.44
N LYS A 905 -79.59 101.58 70.31
CA LYS A 905 -79.81 101.41 71.75
C LYS A 905 -79.84 102.75 72.51
N ASN A 906 -79.39 103.86 71.90
CA ASN A 906 -79.45 105.18 72.53
C ASN A 906 -80.90 105.70 72.57
N ALA A 907 -81.58 105.48 73.69
CA ALA A 907 -82.97 105.93 73.92
C ALA A 907 -83.14 107.45 74.10
N LYS A 908 -82.06 108.25 73.95
CA LYS A 908 -82.12 109.72 74.00
C LYS A 908 -82.32 110.39 72.64
N LEU A 909 -82.16 109.64 71.55
CA LEU A 909 -82.27 110.14 70.18
C LEU A 909 -83.61 109.76 69.55
N SER A 910 -84.16 110.65 68.75
CA SER A 910 -85.26 110.37 67.82
C SER A 910 -84.80 109.46 66.68
N ASP A 911 -85.76 108.87 65.95
CA ASP A 911 -85.45 107.96 64.85
C ASP A 911 -84.74 108.67 63.67
N ASP A 912 -85.02 109.95 63.44
CA ASP A 912 -84.33 110.79 62.44
C ASP A 912 -82.87 111.07 62.85
N GLU A 913 -82.61 111.38 64.12
CA GLU A 913 -81.26 111.57 64.66
C GLU A 913 -80.44 110.27 64.61
N LYS A 914 -81.07 109.13 64.92
CA LYS A 914 -80.46 107.80 64.75
C LYS A 914 -80.14 107.51 63.29
N ALA A 915 -81.04 107.82 62.36
CA ALA A 915 -80.80 107.65 60.94
C ALA A 915 -79.62 108.51 60.45
N ALA A 916 -79.52 109.76 60.91
CA ALA A 916 -78.41 110.65 60.60
C ALA A 916 -77.07 110.15 61.17
N ALA A 917 -77.02 109.74 62.44
CA ALA A 917 -75.82 109.19 63.06
C ALA A 917 -75.36 107.90 62.38
N LYS A 918 -76.29 106.99 62.02
CA LYS A 918 -76.00 105.79 61.22
C LYS A 918 -75.47 106.14 59.82
N ALA A 919 -75.98 107.17 59.17
CA ALA A 919 -75.51 107.59 57.85
C ALA A 919 -74.04 108.08 57.89
N GLU A 920 -73.66 108.84 58.92
CA GLU A 920 -72.25 109.25 59.11
C GLU A 920 -71.35 108.05 59.51
N VAL A 921 -71.82 107.10 60.32
CA VAL A 921 -71.12 105.82 60.58
C VAL A 921 -70.88 105.03 59.29
N ALA A 922 -71.91 104.90 58.43
CA ALA A 922 -71.79 104.21 57.16
C ALA A 922 -70.84 104.92 56.19
N LYS A 923 -70.86 106.25 56.15
CA LYS A 923 -69.97 107.11 55.36
C LYS A 923 -68.50 106.99 55.82
N ALA A 924 -68.25 106.98 57.13
CA ALA A 924 -66.92 106.74 57.70
C ALA A 924 -66.41 105.32 57.34
N ALA A 925 -67.27 104.31 57.44
CA ALA A 925 -66.93 102.93 57.05
C ALA A 925 -66.65 102.80 55.55
N ILE A 926 -67.43 103.44 54.67
CA ILE A 926 -67.19 103.45 53.22
C ILE A 926 -65.85 104.12 52.89
N ALA A 927 -65.53 105.26 53.52
CA ALA A 927 -64.23 105.92 53.33
C ALA A 927 -63.06 105.03 53.76
N ALA A 928 -63.19 104.32 54.88
CA ALA A 928 -62.20 103.36 55.36
C ALA A 928 -62.03 102.14 54.43
N VAL A 929 -63.14 101.55 53.98
CA VAL A 929 -63.12 100.43 53.01
C VAL A 929 -62.47 100.84 51.69
N ASN A 930 -62.71 102.07 51.20
CA ASN A 930 -62.05 102.58 50.01
C ASN A 930 -60.54 102.72 50.21
N ALA A 931 -60.10 103.33 51.33
CA ALA A 931 -58.68 103.48 51.66
C ALA A 931 -57.95 102.12 51.79
N ILE A 932 -58.58 101.11 52.42
CA ILE A 932 -58.04 99.75 52.52
C ILE A 932 -57.92 99.10 51.12
N ASN A 933 -58.92 99.28 50.25
CA ASN A 933 -58.86 98.77 48.89
C ASN A 933 -57.74 99.45 48.07
N GLU A 934 -57.52 100.75 48.27
CA GLU A 934 -56.50 101.53 47.55
C GLU A 934 -55.06 101.28 48.00
N ALA A 935 -54.83 100.87 49.26
CA ALA A 935 -53.50 100.59 49.83
C ALA A 935 -52.63 99.67 48.95
N LYS A 936 -51.30 99.84 48.99
CA LYS A 936 -50.35 99.10 48.12
C LYS A 936 -49.53 98.03 48.86
N ASP A 937 -49.59 98.03 50.18
CA ASP A 937 -48.77 97.25 51.11
C ASP A 937 -49.55 97.05 52.42
N GLN A 938 -48.98 96.28 53.35
CA GLN A 938 -49.63 95.99 54.65
C GLN A 938 -49.76 97.26 55.50
N ASP A 939 -48.71 98.09 55.56
CA ASP A 939 -48.68 99.28 56.40
C ASP A 939 -49.79 100.28 56.01
N GLY A 940 -50.08 100.42 54.71
CA GLY A 940 -51.21 101.19 54.20
C GLY A 940 -52.58 100.58 54.54
N VAL A 941 -52.69 99.24 54.60
CA VAL A 941 -53.92 98.54 55.04
C VAL A 941 -54.17 98.78 56.54
N ASP A 942 -53.15 98.56 57.37
CA ASP A 942 -53.21 98.74 58.82
C ASP A 942 -53.48 100.21 59.19
N GLY A 943 -52.82 101.15 58.49
CA GLY A 943 -53.05 102.59 58.66
C GLY A 943 -54.45 103.03 58.25
N ALA A 944 -54.98 102.51 57.14
CA ALA A 944 -56.35 102.78 56.70
C ALA A 944 -57.40 102.19 57.66
N GLN A 945 -57.17 100.97 58.15
CA GLN A 945 -58.02 100.32 59.16
C GLN A 945 -58.02 101.11 60.48
N ALA A 946 -56.85 101.46 61.01
CA ALA A 946 -56.73 102.20 62.27
C ALA A 946 -57.34 103.61 62.21
N THR A 947 -57.26 104.26 61.04
CA THR A 947 -57.92 105.55 60.78
C THR A 947 -59.44 105.39 60.68
N GLY A 948 -59.89 104.36 59.96
CA GLY A 948 -61.31 104.06 59.78
C GLY A 948 -62.05 103.68 61.06
N LEU A 949 -61.45 102.81 61.90
CA LEU A 949 -62.00 102.45 63.20
C LEU A 949 -62.20 103.69 64.08
N LYS A 950 -61.19 104.55 64.19
CA LYS A 950 -61.29 105.83 64.92
C LYS A 950 -62.37 106.75 64.35
N ALA A 951 -62.51 106.82 63.03
CA ALA A 951 -63.54 107.64 62.38
C ALA A 951 -64.97 107.14 62.68
N ILE A 952 -65.17 105.82 62.82
CA ILE A 952 -66.44 105.20 63.22
C ILE A 952 -66.70 105.42 64.72
N GLU A 953 -65.70 105.15 65.57
CA GLU A 953 -65.80 105.33 67.03
C GLU A 953 -66.13 106.79 67.41
N ALA A 954 -65.55 107.75 66.67
CA ALA A 954 -65.72 109.19 66.89
C ALA A 954 -67.10 109.75 66.46
N VAL A 955 -67.98 108.97 65.83
CA VAL A 955 -69.37 109.40 65.63
C VAL A 955 -70.10 109.33 66.97
N THR A 956 -70.16 110.47 67.66
CA THR A 956 -70.94 110.64 68.89
C THR A 956 -72.43 110.69 68.57
N PRO A 957 -73.26 109.76 69.10
CA PRO A 957 -74.72 109.76 68.91
C PRO A 957 -75.42 110.77 69.82
#